data_AF-A0A8A4U3C7-F1
#
_entry.id   AF-A0A8A4U3C7-F1
#
_cell.length_a   1.000
_cell.length_b   1.000
_cell.length_c   1.000
_cell.angle_alpha   90.00
_cell.angle_beta   90.00
_cell.angle_gamma   90.00
#
_symmetry.space_group_name_H-M   'P 1'
#
loop_
_entity.id
_entity.type
_entity.pdbx_description
1 polymer ?
#
loop_
_entity_poly.entity_id
_entity_poly.type
_entity_poly.pdbx_seq_one_letter_code
_entity_poly.pdbx_strand_id
1 'polypeptide(L)'
;MSLAPLRKARLWDSMARKVITLGGFSILLCLALIMGFLILETLPLLKSGSYDLIGPIAAPGKSSPTVYVGSDPNGQQAYWLDRSGHLNVGNLTSQGVAEIHTRISLNPATDSVGKGEAPVPLMEVRPIQQDLFLLVWGDGTLTCERLHFKRPGSDEVMDPSFQRERQFELATDLAWPDHHNWGVGGWFEDALTAAFPLVEGRILLGRWPLSARQGPNELPLHRPPPLKPERAEGHLAVHHLNRHGEVTALAVSRNGARLYVGSGTGWLSVWDLEDLNAPRLLTEEQVIAGGDAIQALDLIFGDLSVMIGDASGGISVWGYVPQRRGGLVNLHSFDSFGEPVARMTAFPSTKLFLAQSDRGGMRLFHLTSAKTLFEMNAPATLTELFAGADGHSLQAMDEQGSFWFWRFSLDHPEITFRTLWRSVLYEGYPESDFVWQSSSAANDFQPKMSLVPLLFGTLKGASYGLLFALPIAVLTALYVSHLMHPKWRQFIRPAIELMAALPTVVIGFFASVWLAPLVADHLIGMGLVVLVLPWLIGLGILLLLRSKRGVTGREFLWGIPLFGISTWLAFALGTQVERIFFDSEFKLWLFEHFRMIPDQRNSVLVAFALGFATIPLVFSITEEALRNVPRSLTAAAFALGSSRWQTLRYVVLPQAFPGILAAALIGFGRAIGETMIFLIVSGNTPILSASIFNGMRALTANIVIEIPEAPVGSSLYRVLFLSASLLLAITFLVNTLAEVVRARLYKRYEL
;
A
#
# COMPACT_ATOMS: atom_id res chain seq x y z
N MET A 1 58.83 -2.66 -51.50
CA MET A 1 57.93 -3.28 -50.51
C MET A 1 56.59 -2.56 -50.57
N SER A 2 55.52 -3.22 -51.04
CA SER A 2 54.21 -2.59 -51.28
C SER A 2 53.54 -2.19 -49.96
N LEU A 3 53.14 -0.91 -49.82
CA LEU A 3 52.40 -0.36 -48.68
C LEU A 3 50.89 -0.71 -48.70
N ALA A 4 50.41 -1.40 -49.74
CA ALA A 4 49.00 -1.76 -49.91
C ALA A 4 48.41 -2.68 -48.81
N PRO A 5 49.11 -3.73 -48.30
CA PRO A 5 48.58 -4.57 -47.23
C PRO A 5 48.45 -3.81 -45.89
N LEU A 6 49.35 -2.86 -45.62
CA LEU A 6 49.33 -2.03 -44.41
C LEU A 6 48.15 -1.04 -44.41
N ARG A 7 47.77 -0.50 -45.58
CA ARG A 7 46.57 0.35 -45.71
C ARG A 7 45.28 -0.43 -45.47
N LYS A 8 45.19 -1.66 -45.99
CA LYS A 8 44.01 -2.53 -45.80
C LYS A 8 43.85 -2.93 -44.32
N ALA A 9 44.95 -3.28 -43.64
CA ALA A 9 44.93 -3.58 -42.20
C ALA A 9 44.48 -2.38 -41.35
N ARG A 10 45.02 -1.17 -41.60
CA ARG A 10 44.59 0.05 -40.88
C ARG A 10 43.12 0.40 -41.07
N LEU A 11 42.57 0.12 -42.26
CA LEU A 11 41.14 0.29 -42.54
C LEU A 11 40.30 -0.67 -41.69
N TRP A 12 40.66 -1.96 -41.64
CA TRP A 12 39.99 -2.94 -40.80
C TRP A 12 40.09 -2.61 -39.31
N ASP A 13 41.25 -2.16 -38.82
CA ASP A 13 41.42 -1.72 -37.42
C ASP A 13 40.61 -0.47 -37.09
N SER A 14 40.46 0.45 -38.04
CA SER A 14 39.63 1.64 -37.89
C SER A 14 38.15 1.29 -37.88
N MET A 15 37.71 0.40 -38.78
CA MET A 15 36.35 -0.12 -38.80
C MET A 15 36.02 -0.87 -37.52
N ALA A 16 36.89 -1.79 -37.07
CA ALA A 16 36.69 -2.56 -35.85
C ALA A 16 36.54 -1.65 -34.63
N ARG A 17 37.41 -0.64 -34.48
CA ARG A 17 37.28 0.36 -33.41
C ARG A 17 35.96 1.11 -33.48
N LYS A 18 35.56 1.61 -34.66
CA LYS A 18 34.28 2.30 -34.82
C LYS A 18 33.10 1.41 -34.46
N VAL A 19 33.09 0.15 -34.91
CA VAL A 19 32.02 -0.82 -34.60
C VAL A 19 31.96 -1.11 -33.11
N ILE A 20 33.10 -1.34 -32.44
CA ILE A 20 33.16 -1.61 -31.00
C ILE A 20 32.69 -0.39 -30.20
N THR A 21 33.15 0.82 -30.53
CA THR A 21 32.73 2.05 -29.86
C THR A 21 31.25 2.35 -30.09
N LEU A 22 30.75 2.18 -31.31
CA LEU A 22 29.33 2.36 -31.63
C LEU A 22 28.47 1.33 -30.88
N GLY A 23 28.91 0.08 -30.81
CA GLY A 23 28.26 -0.97 -30.03
C GLY A 23 28.19 -0.65 -28.54
N GLY A 24 29.31 -0.22 -27.95
CA GLY A 24 29.36 0.20 -26.55
C GLY A 24 28.45 1.41 -26.26
N PHE A 25 28.48 2.42 -27.15
CA PHE A 25 27.60 3.59 -27.02
C PHE A 25 26.12 3.21 -27.17
N SER A 26 25.77 2.29 -28.08
CA SER A 26 24.41 1.80 -28.27
C SER A 26 23.86 1.12 -27.01
N ILE A 27 24.66 0.31 -26.32
CA ILE A 27 24.25 -0.33 -25.05
C ILE A 27 23.98 0.74 -23.97
N LEU A 28 24.87 1.71 -23.83
CA LEU A 28 24.69 2.81 -22.87
C LEU A 28 23.46 3.66 -23.19
N LEU A 29 23.23 3.97 -24.48
CA LEU A 29 22.06 4.67 -24.95
C LEU A 29 20.78 3.87 -24.64
N CYS A 30 20.78 2.56 -24.89
CA CYS A 30 19.65 1.68 -24.58
C CYS A 30 19.33 1.70 -23.07
N LEU A 31 20.33 1.56 -22.20
CA LEU A 31 20.14 1.65 -20.76
C LEU A 31 19.62 3.02 -20.33
N ALA A 32 20.15 4.10 -20.91
CA ALA A 32 19.68 5.46 -20.65
C ALA A 32 18.23 5.68 -21.11
N LEU A 33 17.84 5.12 -22.26
CA LEU A 33 16.47 5.17 -22.77
C LEU A 33 15.50 4.37 -21.90
N ILE A 34 15.90 3.17 -21.44
CA ILE A 34 15.11 2.37 -20.49
C ILE A 34 14.92 3.16 -19.19
N MET A 35 16.00 3.70 -18.62
CA MET A 35 15.93 4.51 -17.42
C MET A 35 15.05 5.76 -17.62
N GLY A 36 15.21 6.44 -18.77
CA GLY A 36 14.39 7.59 -19.15
C GLY A 36 12.91 7.23 -19.24
N PHE A 37 12.57 6.11 -19.88
CA PHE A 37 11.21 5.61 -19.98
C PHE A 37 10.61 5.28 -18.61
N LEU A 38 11.36 4.56 -17.76
CA LEU A 38 10.89 4.24 -16.41
C LEU A 38 10.66 5.51 -15.57
N ILE A 39 11.54 6.51 -15.67
CA ILE A 39 11.38 7.80 -14.98
C ILE A 39 10.16 8.54 -15.52
N LEU A 40 9.98 8.62 -16.84
CA LEU A 40 8.83 9.30 -17.46
C LEU A 40 7.50 8.74 -16.98
N GLU A 41 7.38 7.40 -16.85
CA GLU A 41 6.16 6.77 -16.33
C GLU A 41 5.89 7.07 -14.84
N THR A 42 6.94 7.43 -14.08
CA THR A 42 6.82 7.79 -12.66
C THR A 42 6.55 9.27 -12.41
N LEU A 43 6.86 10.17 -13.36
CA LEU A 43 6.70 11.61 -13.19
C LEU A 43 5.28 12.05 -12.77
N PRO A 44 4.19 11.44 -13.27
CA PRO A 44 2.84 11.81 -12.85
C PRO A 44 2.58 11.60 -11.35
N LEU A 45 3.33 10.74 -10.65
CA LEU A 45 3.25 10.60 -9.20
C LEU A 45 3.67 11.88 -8.45
N LEU A 46 4.48 12.73 -9.10
CA LEU A 46 4.97 13.99 -8.53
C LEU A 46 4.12 15.19 -8.95
N LYS A 47 3.17 15.00 -9.87
CA LYS A 47 2.35 16.08 -10.38
C LYS A 47 1.36 16.51 -9.30
N SER A 48 1.40 17.78 -8.94
CA SER A 48 0.37 18.37 -8.09
C SER A 48 -0.97 18.32 -8.81
N GLY A 49 -2.04 18.08 -8.07
CA GLY A 49 -3.38 18.20 -8.62
C GLY A 49 -3.64 19.63 -9.10
N SER A 50 -4.67 19.77 -9.92
CA SER A 50 -5.29 21.06 -10.24
C SER A 50 -6.75 21.05 -9.87
N TYR A 51 -7.35 22.23 -9.74
CA TYR A 51 -8.80 22.34 -9.61
C TYR A 51 -9.32 23.45 -10.51
N ASP A 52 -10.51 23.23 -11.04
CA ASP A 52 -11.25 24.23 -11.80
C ASP A 52 -12.46 24.68 -10.97
N LEU A 53 -12.66 25.99 -10.85
CA LEU A 53 -13.83 26.59 -10.22
C LEU A 53 -14.79 27.08 -11.32
N ILE A 54 -16.03 26.60 -11.26
CA ILE A 54 -17.12 26.98 -12.17
C ILE A 54 -18.21 27.67 -11.35
N GLY A 55 -18.45 28.95 -11.63
CA GLY A 55 -19.43 29.78 -10.92
C GLY A 55 -19.09 31.28 -10.96
N PRO A 56 -20.01 32.16 -10.53
CA PRO A 56 -21.32 31.85 -9.98
C PRO A 56 -22.31 31.45 -11.07
N ILE A 57 -23.06 30.36 -10.86
CA ILE A 57 -24.16 29.95 -11.73
C ILE A 57 -25.48 30.30 -11.07
N ALA A 58 -26.28 31.17 -11.69
CA ALA A 58 -27.62 31.45 -11.19
C ALA A 58 -28.57 30.28 -11.51
N ALA A 59 -29.36 29.86 -10.51
CA ALA A 59 -30.43 28.89 -10.74
C ALA A 59 -31.51 29.49 -11.67
N PRO A 60 -31.85 28.84 -12.80
CA PRO A 60 -32.96 29.28 -13.65
C PRO A 60 -34.30 29.11 -12.91
N GLY A 61 -35.24 30.05 -13.12
CA GLY A 61 -36.63 29.90 -12.63
C GLY A 61 -36.82 29.94 -11.12
N LYS A 62 -36.26 30.96 -10.42
CA LYS A 62 -36.42 31.21 -8.98
C LYS A 62 -37.89 31.39 -8.57
N SER A 63 -38.61 30.29 -8.37
CA SER A 63 -39.97 30.27 -7.78
C SER A 63 -39.95 30.04 -6.27
N SER A 64 -38.89 29.42 -5.75
CA SER A 64 -38.68 29.08 -4.33
C SER A 64 -37.16 28.96 -4.07
N PRO A 65 -36.63 29.27 -2.87
CA PRO A 65 -35.20 29.16 -2.58
C PRO A 65 -34.73 27.70 -2.64
N THR A 66 -33.50 27.47 -3.13
CA THR A 66 -32.89 26.14 -3.21
C THR A 66 -32.44 25.66 -1.83
N VAL A 67 -32.66 24.39 -1.52
CA VAL A 67 -32.26 23.72 -0.27
C VAL A 67 -31.06 22.79 -0.49
N TYR A 68 -31.01 22.11 -1.64
CA TYR A 68 -29.95 21.14 -1.95
C TYR A 68 -29.51 21.24 -3.40
N VAL A 69 -28.23 20.96 -3.65
CA VAL A 69 -27.62 20.91 -4.98
C VAL A 69 -26.75 19.68 -5.07
N GLY A 70 -26.84 18.97 -6.18
CA GLY A 70 -25.90 17.92 -6.54
C GLY A 70 -25.63 17.91 -8.04
N SER A 71 -24.69 17.07 -8.43
CA SER A 71 -24.44 16.76 -9.84
C SER A 71 -24.60 15.28 -10.10
N ASP A 72 -24.87 14.92 -11.35
CA ASP A 72 -24.84 13.53 -11.76
C ASP A 72 -23.42 12.94 -11.59
N PRO A 73 -23.27 11.60 -11.57
CA PRO A 73 -21.96 10.97 -11.42
C PRO A 73 -20.93 11.32 -12.49
N ASN A 74 -21.34 11.84 -13.66
CA ASN A 74 -20.41 12.28 -14.71
C ASN A 74 -20.13 13.80 -14.66
N GLY A 75 -20.77 14.55 -13.76
CA GLY A 75 -20.62 15.99 -13.63
C GLY A 75 -21.05 16.78 -14.88
N GLN A 76 -21.98 16.24 -15.67
CA GLN A 76 -22.57 16.85 -16.86
C GLN A 76 -23.92 17.50 -16.61
N GLN A 77 -24.65 17.04 -15.59
CA GLN A 77 -25.95 17.58 -15.18
C GLN A 77 -25.87 18.04 -13.73
N ALA A 78 -26.52 19.15 -13.43
CA ALA A 78 -26.78 19.58 -12.06
C ALA A 78 -28.25 19.39 -11.75
N TYR A 79 -28.53 18.95 -10.53
CA TYR A 79 -29.88 18.89 -9.99
C TYR A 79 -29.95 19.68 -8.69
N TRP A 80 -31.08 20.31 -8.44
CA TRP A 80 -31.30 21.05 -7.20
C TRP A 80 -32.73 20.91 -6.72
N LEU A 81 -32.90 20.88 -5.40
CA LEU A 81 -34.19 20.79 -4.73
C LEU A 81 -34.57 22.16 -4.20
N ASP A 82 -35.76 22.63 -4.55
CA ASP A 82 -36.31 23.87 -4.03
C ASP A 82 -37.09 23.66 -2.72
N ARG A 83 -37.33 24.74 -1.96
CA ARG A 83 -38.07 24.70 -0.69
C ARG A 83 -39.52 24.28 -0.86
N SER A 84 -40.06 24.32 -2.07
CA SER A 84 -41.40 23.78 -2.39
C SER A 84 -41.41 22.27 -2.58
N GLY A 85 -40.24 21.62 -2.59
CA GLY A 85 -40.09 20.19 -2.79
C GLY A 85 -40.01 19.77 -4.25
N HIS A 86 -39.74 20.68 -5.18
CA HIS A 86 -39.46 20.31 -6.57
C HIS A 86 -37.97 20.06 -6.79
N LEU A 87 -37.67 18.91 -7.36
CA LEU A 87 -36.39 18.64 -7.98
C LEU A 87 -36.38 19.24 -9.39
N ASN A 88 -35.37 20.06 -9.66
CA ASN A 88 -35.08 20.60 -10.98
C ASN A 88 -33.78 20.01 -11.48
N VAL A 89 -33.73 19.61 -12.74
CA VAL A 89 -32.53 19.06 -13.38
C VAL A 89 -32.23 19.82 -14.67
N GLY A 90 -30.97 20.18 -14.85
CA GLY A 90 -30.50 20.84 -16.06
C GLY A 90 -29.06 20.49 -16.42
N ASN A 91 -28.72 20.72 -17.69
CA ASN A 91 -27.38 20.46 -18.21
C ASN A 91 -26.39 21.53 -17.71
N LEU A 92 -25.28 21.08 -17.14
CA LEU A 92 -24.21 21.93 -16.62
C LEU A 92 -23.29 22.34 -17.77
N THR A 93 -23.25 23.64 -18.10
CA THR A 93 -22.35 24.20 -19.11
C THR A 93 -21.38 25.20 -18.47
N SER A 94 -20.32 25.58 -19.19
CA SER A 94 -19.33 26.57 -18.74
C SER A 94 -19.90 27.98 -18.55
N GLN A 95 -21.09 28.26 -19.09
CA GLN A 95 -21.80 29.55 -18.96
C GLN A 95 -23.02 29.49 -18.03
N GLY A 96 -23.31 28.33 -17.41
CA GLY A 96 -24.42 28.14 -16.49
C GLY A 96 -25.23 26.87 -16.76
N VAL A 97 -26.38 26.73 -16.10
CA VAL A 97 -27.36 25.69 -16.43
C VAL A 97 -28.13 26.16 -17.67
N ALA A 98 -27.97 25.46 -18.80
CA ALA A 98 -28.46 25.94 -20.10
C ALA A 98 -29.99 25.96 -20.18
N GLU A 99 -30.67 24.93 -19.65
CA GLU A 99 -32.14 24.82 -19.63
C GLU A 99 -32.56 23.77 -18.57
N ILE A 100 -33.72 23.97 -17.93
CA ILE A 100 -34.34 22.97 -17.04
C ILE A 100 -35.15 22.03 -17.92
N HIS A 101 -34.73 20.78 -18.04
CA HIS A 101 -35.45 19.81 -18.87
C HIS A 101 -36.38 18.90 -18.05
N THR A 102 -36.15 18.79 -16.73
CA THR A 102 -36.95 17.92 -15.85
C THR A 102 -37.30 18.64 -14.56
N ARG A 103 -38.59 18.63 -14.19
CA ARG A 103 -39.08 19.11 -12.89
C ARG A 103 -40.01 18.06 -12.27
N ILE A 104 -39.66 17.54 -11.10
CA ILE A 104 -40.41 16.49 -10.39
C ILE A 104 -40.85 17.06 -9.04
N SER A 105 -42.14 16.94 -8.69
CA SER A 105 -42.62 17.23 -7.33
C SER A 105 -42.34 16.04 -6.42
N LEU A 106 -41.62 16.27 -5.33
CA LEU A 106 -41.37 15.30 -4.27
C LEU A 106 -42.20 15.62 -3.00
N ASN A 107 -43.07 16.63 -3.07
CA ASN A 107 -43.82 17.08 -1.90
C ASN A 107 -44.80 15.99 -1.41
N PRO A 108 -44.76 15.60 -0.11
CA PRO A 108 -45.65 14.57 0.42
C PRO A 108 -47.14 14.95 0.31
N ALA A 109 -47.48 16.24 0.34
CA ALA A 109 -48.85 16.73 0.20
C ALA A 109 -49.46 16.50 -1.20
N THR A 110 -48.63 16.28 -2.23
CA THR A 110 -49.11 16.03 -3.59
C THR A 110 -49.56 14.58 -3.84
N ASP A 111 -49.17 13.63 -2.99
CA ASP A 111 -49.53 12.21 -3.15
C ASP A 111 -50.84 11.81 -2.43
N SER A 112 -51.34 12.66 -1.54
CA SER A 112 -52.71 12.57 -1.01
C SER A 112 -53.69 13.14 -2.03
N VAL A 113 -54.36 12.26 -2.77
CA VAL A 113 -55.42 12.56 -3.73
C VAL A 113 -56.34 13.69 -3.25
N GLY A 114 -56.18 14.87 -3.85
CA GLY A 114 -57.17 15.93 -3.97
C GLY A 114 -57.57 16.67 -2.69
N LYS A 115 -56.89 17.80 -2.41
CA LYS A 115 -57.45 19.10 -2.00
C LYS A 115 -56.31 20.09 -1.75
N GLY A 116 -56.54 21.36 -2.06
CA GLY A 116 -55.56 22.45 -2.05
C GLY A 116 -54.96 22.80 -0.69
N GLU A 117 -54.23 21.87 -0.09
CA GLU A 117 -53.33 22.13 1.02
C GLU A 117 -52.04 22.78 0.49
N ALA A 118 -51.52 23.74 1.25
CA ALA A 118 -50.29 24.43 0.87
C ALA A 118 -49.11 23.45 0.90
N PRO A 119 -48.17 23.53 -0.05
CA PRO A 119 -47.00 22.65 -0.08
C PRO A 119 -46.22 22.77 1.22
N VAL A 120 -45.92 21.64 1.85
CA VAL A 120 -45.08 21.61 3.04
C VAL A 120 -43.66 22.02 2.64
N PRO A 121 -43.02 22.98 3.32
CA PRO A 121 -41.69 23.43 2.95
C PRO A 121 -40.65 22.34 3.23
N LEU A 122 -39.79 22.06 2.25
CA LEU A 122 -38.58 21.26 2.45
C LEU A 122 -37.60 22.06 3.30
N MET A 123 -37.13 21.47 4.40
CA MET A 123 -36.25 22.12 5.36
C MET A 123 -34.80 21.70 5.18
N GLU A 124 -34.55 20.42 4.95
CA GLU A 124 -33.19 19.88 4.87
C GLU A 124 -33.14 18.65 3.96
N VAL A 125 -31.97 18.40 3.36
CA VAL A 125 -31.71 17.22 2.54
C VAL A 125 -30.39 16.62 2.97
N ARG A 126 -30.40 15.32 3.29
CA ARG A 126 -29.19 14.58 3.66
C ARG A 126 -28.94 13.42 2.70
N PRO A 127 -27.81 13.39 1.99
CA PRO A 127 -27.41 12.21 1.24
C PRO A 127 -27.00 11.11 2.22
N ILE A 128 -27.68 9.97 2.16
CA ILE A 128 -27.31 8.76 2.93
C ILE A 128 -26.31 7.93 2.12
N GLN A 129 -26.52 7.85 0.80
CA GLN A 129 -25.67 7.18 -0.18
C GLN A 129 -25.62 8.01 -1.48
N GLN A 130 -24.87 7.56 -2.48
CA GLN A 130 -24.77 8.24 -3.78
C GLN A 130 -26.12 8.48 -4.46
N ASP A 131 -27.09 7.59 -4.25
CA ASP A 131 -28.41 7.63 -4.88
C ASP A 131 -29.56 7.75 -3.87
N LEU A 132 -29.32 7.75 -2.55
CA LEU A 132 -30.37 7.73 -1.53
C LEU A 132 -30.34 9.01 -0.69
N PHE A 133 -31.46 9.71 -0.64
CA PHE A 133 -31.61 11.00 0.02
C PHE A 133 -32.69 10.94 1.09
N LEU A 134 -32.39 11.49 2.27
CA LEU A 134 -33.38 11.78 3.29
C LEU A 134 -33.82 13.25 3.15
N LEU A 135 -35.10 13.45 2.90
CA LEU A 135 -35.73 14.78 2.84
C LEU A 135 -36.47 15.04 4.16
N VAL A 136 -36.19 16.18 4.78
CA VAL A 136 -36.82 16.64 6.02
C VAL A 136 -37.80 17.76 5.69
N TRP A 137 -39.07 17.55 6.02
CA TRP A 137 -40.15 18.49 5.74
C TRP A 137 -40.56 19.27 7.00
N GLY A 138 -41.06 20.50 6.81
CA GLY A 138 -41.38 21.42 7.92
C GLY A 138 -42.56 21.00 8.81
N ASP A 139 -43.35 20.01 8.39
CA ASP A 139 -44.42 19.37 9.17
C ASP A 139 -43.90 18.20 10.05
N GLY A 140 -42.59 17.92 9.99
CA GLY A 140 -41.98 16.79 10.69
C GLY A 140 -42.02 15.47 9.91
N THR A 141 -42.52 15.46 8.68
CA THR A 141 -42.44 14.31 7.78
C THR A 141 -41.00 14.11 7.31
N LEU A 142 -40.56 12.86 7.23
CA LEU A 142 -39.31 12.45 6.60
C LEU A 142 -39.64 11.59 5.37
N THR A 143 -39.13 11.94 4.19
CA THR A 143 -39.22 11.05 3.02
C THR A 143 -37.84 10.54 2.63
N CYS A 144 -37.76 9.26 2.32
CA CYS A 144 -36.55 8.63 1.81
C CYS A 144 -36.74 8.41 0.31
N GLU A 145 -35.93 9.10 -0.48
CA GLU A 145 -36.07 9.19 -1.93
C GLU A 145 -34.80 8.67 -2.60
N ARG A 146 -34.95 7.74 -3.55
CA ARG A 146 -33.84 7.23 -4.34
C ARG A 146 -33.81 7.88 -5.72
N LEU A 147 -32.66 8.43 -6.11
CA LEU A 147 -32.41 9.05 -7.40
C LEU A 147 -31.69 8.07 -8.33
N HIS A 148 -32.38 7.60 -9.36
CA HIS A 148 -31.79 6.79 -10.42
C HIS A 148 -31.54 7.63 -11.67
N PHE A 149 -30.28 7.72 -12.09
CA PHE A 149 -29.93 8.20 -13.42
C PHE A 149 -29.96 7.01 -14.40
N LYS A 150 -30.92 6.97 -15.33
CA LYS A 150 -30.98 5.92 -16.36
C LYS A 150 -29.85 6.13 -17.38
N ARG A 151 -28.95 5.16 -17.55
CA ARG A 151 -28.00 5.14 -18.68
C ARG A 151 -28.74 4.91 -20.01
N PRO A 152 -28.73 5.83 -20.99
CA PRO A 152 -29.27 5.56 -22.31
C PRO A 152 -28.16 5.12 -23.26
N GLY A 153 -28.49 4.21 -24.19
CA GLY A 153 -27.64 3.92 -25.34
C GLY A 153 -27.86 4.97 -26.43
N SER A 154 -26.77 5.65 -26.84
CA SER A 154 -26.65 6.65 -27.90
C SER A 154 -27.49 7.94 -27.76
N ASP A 155 -26.80 9.07 -27.59
CA ASP A 155 -27.20 10.47 -27.81
C ASP A 155 -28.46 11.06 -27.12
N GLU A 156 -29.18 10.34 -26.26
CA GLU A 156 -30.24 10.92 -25.43
C GLU A 156 -29.76 11.34 -24.02
N VAL A 157 -30.32 12.46 -23.54
CA VAL A 157 -30.11 13.04 -22.20
C VAL A 157 -30.46 11.99 -21.13
N MET A 158 -29.62 11.82 -20.10
CA MET A 158 -29.97 10.98 -18.94
C MET A 158 -31.23 11.58 -18.30
N ASP A 159 -32.37 10.90 -18.39
CA ASP A 159 -33.57 11.26 -17.63
C ASP A 159 -33.45 10.68 -16.22
N PRO A 160 -33.28 11.51 -15.18
CA PRO A 160 -33.32 11.04 -13.82
C PRO A 160 -34.75 10.64 -13.44
N SER A 161 -34.90 9.47 -12.85
CA SER A 161 -36.13 9.07 -12.18
C SER A 161 -35.89 9.06 -10.67
N PHE A 162 -36.74 9.79 -9.94
CA PHE A 162 -36.84 9.67 -8.50
C PHE A 162 -37.86 8.59 -8.14
N GLN A 163 -37.53 7.75 -7.18
CA GLN A 163 -38.41 6.73 -6.61
C GLN A 163 -38.47 6.92 -5.10
N ARG A 164 -39.68 7.14 -4.57
CA ARG A 164 -39.91 7.15 -3.13
C ARG A 164 -39.78 5.73 -2.59
N GLU A 165 -38.80 5.53 -1.72
CA GLU A 165 -38.60 4.25 -1.03
C GLU A 165 -39.56 4.15 0.16
N ARG A 166 -39.64 5.21 0.97
CA ARG A 166 -40.45 5.26 2.20
C ARG A 166 -40.83 6.68 2.58
N GLN A 167 -41.92 6.80 3.34
CA GLN A 167 -42.32 8.01 4.04
C GLN A 167 -42.53 7.68 5.52
N PHE A 168 -42.00 8.54 6.39
CA PHE A 168 -42.09 8.44 7.84
C PHE A 168 -42.68 9.73 8.39
N GLU A 169 -43.49 9.65 9.44
CA GLU A 169 -43.92 10.81 10.22
C GLU A 169 -43.22 10.72 11.58
N LEU A 170 -42.46 11.75 11.96
CA LEU A 170 -42.01 11.85 13.35
C LEU A 170 -43.20 12.28 14.22
N ALA A 171 -43.69 11.35 15.04
CA ALA A 171 -44.74 11.63 16.03
C ALA A 171 -44.15 12.35 17.26
N THR A 172 -43.53 13.51 17.07
CA THR A 172 -42.94 14.27 18.18
C THR A 172 -43.06 15.78 17.95
N ASP A 173 -43.55 16.50 18.97
CA ASP A 173 -43.59 17.98 19.07
C ASP A 173 -42.20 18.62 19.22
N LEU A 174 -41.15 17.99 18.66
CA LEU A 174 -39.77 18.39 18.83
C LEU A 174 -39.41 19.51 17.86
N ALA A 175 -38.94 20.64 18.38
CA ALA A 175 -38.34 21.69 17.58
C ALA A 175 -37.09 21.12 16.87
N TRP A 176 -37.08 21.17 15.54
CA TRP A 176 -35.96 20.72 14.73
C TRP A 176 -34.71 21.54 15.09
N PRO A 177 -33.61 20.90 15.52
CA PRO A 177 -32.38 21.60 15.86
C PRO A 177 -31.76 22.25 14.61
N ASP A 178 -30.98 23.32 14.82
CA ASP A 178 -30.27 24.03 13.75
C ASP A 178 -29.44 23.07 12.88
N HIS A 179 -29.37 23.39 11.58
CA HIS A 179 -29.20 22.49 10.44
C HIS A 179 -27.89 21.68 10.30
N HIS A 180 -27.10 21.43 11.36
CA HIS A 180 -25.74 20.86 11.21
C HIS A 180 -25.29 19.83 12.25
N ASN A 181 -26.03 19.63 13.35
CA ASN A 181 -25.52 18.87 14.50
C ASN A 181 -26.13 17.47 14.68
N TRP A 182 -26.85 16.94 13.68
CA TRP A 182 -27.49 15.63 13.73
C TRP A 182 -26.91 14.69 12.66
N GLY A 183 -26.87 13.40 12.97
CA GLY A 183 -26.25 12.38 12.12
C GLY A 183 -27.27 11.40 11.55
N VAL A 184 -27.02 10.89 10.35
CA VAL A 184 -27.84 9.85 9.71
C VAL A 184 -26.97 8.80 9.03
N GLY A 185 -27.37 7.54 9.13
CA GLY A 185 -26.78 6.40 8.42
C GLY A 185 -27.86 5.38 8.08
N GLY A 186 -27.65 4.55 7.07
CA GLY A 186 -28.61 3.50 6.69
C GLY A 186 -27.97 2.19 6.26
N TRP A 187 -28.62 1.07 6.62
CA TRP A 187 -28.33 -0.35 6.29
C TRP A 187 -27.78 -1.24 7.44
N PHE A 188 -28.14 -0.98 8.69
CA PHE A 188 -28.16 -2.06 9.69
C PHE A 188 -29.50 -2.78 9.52
N GLU A 189 -29.50 -4.05 9.11
CA GLU A 189 -30.73 -4.85 8.91
C GLU A 189 -31.79 -4.18 8.00
N ASP A 190 -31.36 -3.58 6.87
CA ASP A 190 -32.23 -2.78 6.00
C ASP A 190 -32.96 -1.64 6.73
N ALA A 191 -32.36 -1.00 7.74
CA ALA A 191 -32.95 0.13 8.44
C ALA A 191 -32.12 1.42 8.37
N LEU A 192 -32.82 2.55 8.25
CA LEU A 192 -32.30 3.90 8.41
C LEU A 192 -32.17 4.19 9.90
N THR A 193 -30.99 4.60 10.36
CA THR A 193 -30.74 5.04 11.74
C THR A 193 -30.37 6.52 11.74
N ALA A 194 -31.09 7.35 12.49
CA ALA A 194 -30.76 8.76 12.66
C ALA A 194 -30.62 9.11 14.15
N ALA A 195 -29.75 10.09 14.42
CA ALA A 195 -29.48 10.58 15.76
C ALA A 195 -29.61 12.10 15.79
N PHE A 196 -30.55 12.60 16.58
CA PHE A 196 -30.84 14.03 16.72
C PHE A 196 -30.45 14.51 18.13
N PRO A 197 -29.69 15.61 18.24
CA PRO A 197 -29.43 16.21 19.54
C PRO A 197 -30.72 16.87 20.06
N LEU A 198 -30.99 16.71 21.35
CA LEU A 198 -32.11 17.33 22.07
C LEU A 198 -31.58 18.32 23.12
N VAL A 199 -32.47 19.20 23.59
CA VAL A 199 -32.21 20.10 24.70
C VAL A 199 -31.78 19.29 25.94
N GLU A 200 -30.84 19.85 26.73
CA GLU A 200 -30.25 19.23 27.94
C GLU A 200 -29.33 18.02 27.66
N GLY A 201 -28.77 17.90 26.45
CA GLY A 201 -27.75 16.88 26.15
C GLY A 201 -28.28 15.45 25.97
N ARG A 202 -29.60 15.31 25.78
CA ARG A 202 -30.22 14.06 25.35
C ARG A 202 -30.07 13.87 23.84
N ILE A 203 -30.11 12.64 23.36
CA ILE A 203 -30.08 12.30 21.93
C ILE A 203 -31.30 11.43 21.63
N LEU A 204 -32.08 11.83 20.63
CA LEU A 204 -33.14 11.01 20.05
C LEU A 204 -32.52 10.10 18.99
N LEU A 205 -32.60 8.80 19.20
CA LEU A 205 -32.26 7.79 18.22
C LEU A 205 -33.53 7.27 17.57
N GLY A 206 -33.56 7.26 16.25
CA GLY A 206 -34.63 6.65 15.47
C GLY A 206 -34.10 5.59 14.54
N ARG A 207 -34.81 4.47 14.42
CA ARG A 207 -34.54 3.45 13.40
C ARG A 207 -35.81 3.07 12.66
N TRP A 208 -35.75 3.16 11.34
CA TRP A 208 -36.87 2.89 10.44
C TRP A 208 -36.48 1.85 9.39
N PRO A 209 -37.21 0.73 9.25
CA PRO A 209 -36.93 -0.27 8.24
C PRO A 209 -37.22 0.26 6.82
N LEU A 210 -36.24 0.19 5.94
CA LEU A 210 -36.27 0.56 4.52
C LEU A 210 -36.92 -0.53 3.64
N SER A 211 -36.91 -1.81 4.04
CA SER A 211 -37.58 -2.89 3.30
C SER A 211 -38.73 -3.52 4.10
N ALA A 212 -39.88 -3.72 3.45
CA ALA A 212 -40.81 -4.77 3.84
C ALA A 212 -40.37 -6.04 3.10
N ARG A 213 -39.70 -6.98 3.78
CA ARG A 213 -39.60 -8.35 3.25
C ARG A 213 -41.01 -8.92 3.10
N GLN A 214 -41.60 -8.84 1.91
CA GLN A 214 -42.53 -9.90 1.51
C GLN A 214 -41.72 -11.20 1.43
N GLY A 215 -42.26 -12.27 2.00
CA GLY A 215 -41.55 -13.54 2.19
C GLY A 215 -41.01 -14.19 0.91
N PRO A 216 -40.26 -15.31 1.01
CA PRO A 216 -39.39 -15.83 -0.06
C PRO A 216 -40.06 -16.36 -1.34
N ASN A 217 -41.35 -16.14 -1.58
CA ASN A 217 -42.11 -16.94 -2.55
C ASN A 217 -42.88 -16.19 -3.65
N GLU A 218 -42.69 -14.89 -3.84
CA GLU A 218 -43.35 -14.20 -4.97
C GLU A 218 -42.36 -13.36 -5.77
N LEU A 219 -41.87 -13.94 -6.87
CA LEU A 219 -41.32 -13.20 -8.01
C LEU A 219 -42.47 -12.83 -8.94
N PRO A 220 -42.67 -11.55 -9.27
CA PRO A 220 -43.20 -11.17 -10.55
C PRO A 220 -42.06 -10.64 -11.44
N LEU A 221 -41.77 -11.37 -12.50
CA LEU A 221 -41.19 -10.85 -13.73
C LEU A 221 -42.19 -9.84 -14.32
N HIS A 222 -42.18 -8.59 -13.87
CA HIS A 222 -42.62 -7.37 -14.56
C HIS A 222 -42.43 -6.19 -13.59
N ARG A 223 -42.14 -4.99 -14.13
CA ARG A 223 -41.82 -3.75 -13.40
C ARG A 223 -42.53 -3.67 -12.04
N PRO A 224 -41.82 -3.40 -10.93
CA PRO A 224 -42.48 -3.20 -9.64
C PRO A 224 -43.50 -2.06 -9.80
N PRO A 225 -44.75 -2.23 -9.35
CA PRO A 225 -45.68 -1.11 -9.30
C PRO A 225 -45.11 -0.06 -8.35
N PRO A 226 -45.37 1.26 -8.56
CA PRO A 226 -45.04 2.26 -7.56
C PRO A 226 -45.73 1.87 -6.26
N LEU A 227 -44.92 1.54 -5.25
CA LEU A 227 -45.39 1.23 -3.90
C LEU A 227 -46.17 2.45 -3.41
N LYS A 228 -47.41 2.23 -2.96
CA LYS A 228 -48.10 3.26 -2.17
C LYS A 228 -47.28 3.49 -0.91
N PRO A 229 -47.02 4.75 -0.48
CA PRO A 229 -46.25 5.01 0.73
C PRO A 229 -47.00 4.44 1.94
N GLU A 230 -46.64 3.23 2.36
CA GLU A 230 -47.10 2.65 3.62
C GLU A 230 -46.31 3.31 4.77
N ARG A 231 -47.03 4.02 5.65
CA ARG A 231 -46.49 4.61 6.88
C ARG A 231 -45.80 3.52 7.70
N ALA A 232 -44.50 3.64 7.91
CA ALA A 232 -43.74 2.74 8.77
C ALA A 232 -43.67 3.30 10.19
N GLU A 233 -44.08 2.53 11.19
CA GLU A 233 -43.77 2.85 12.59
C GLU A 233 -42.27 2.62 12.81
N GLY A 234 -41.51 3.69 13.04
CA GLY A 234 -40.11 3.63 13.42
C GLY A 234 -39.94 3.39 14.91
N HIS A 235 -38.86 2.71 15.29
CA HIS A 235 -38.48 2.60 16.70
C HIS A 235 -37.75 3.88 17.12
N LEU A 236 -38.30 4.61 18.09
CA LEU A 236 -37.72 5.82 18.65
C LEU A 236 -37.30 5.58 20.10
N ALA A 237 -36.07 5.96 20.44
CA ALA A 237 -35.54 5.87 21.79
C ALA A 237 -34.76 7.14 22.15
N VAL A 238 -35.05 7.72 23.31
CA VAL A 238 -34.34 8.90 23.82
C VAL A 238 -33.34 8.47 24.87
N HIS A 239 -32.08 8.85 24.69
CA HIS A 239 -30.99 8.48 25.58
C HIS A 239 -30.19 9.69 26.05
N HIS A 240 -29.63 9.60 27.25
CA HIS A 240 -28.66 10.57 27.74
C HIS A 240 -27.25 10.05 27.47
N LEU A 241 -26.79 10.20 26.23
CA LEU A 241 -25.48 9.69 25.76
C LEU A 241 -24.34 10.72 25.94
N ASN A 242 -24.58 11.71 26.79
CA ASN A 242 -23.62 12.75 27.10
C ASN A 242 -23.00 12.53 28.48
N ARG A 243 -21.68 12.35 28.54
CA ARG A 243 -20.91 12.23 29.79
C ARG A 243 -19.97 13.40 30.09
N HIS A 244 -19.72 14.27 29.11
CA HIS A 244 -18.63 15.25 29.14
C HIS A 244 -19.05 16.67 28.71
N GLY A 245 -20.24 17.12 29.12
CA GLY A 245 -20.75 18.46 28.78
C GLY A 245 -21.44 18.49 27.42
N GLU A 246 -22.10 19.58 27.04
CA GLU A 246 -23.05 19.65 25.91
C GLU A 246 -22.61 18.94 24.61
N VAL A 247 -23.55 18.25 23.97
CA VAL A 247 -23.31 17.58 22.67
C VAL A 247 -23.25 18.65 21.59
N THR A 248 -22.10 18.79 20.96
CA THR A 248 -21.86 19.83 19.96
C THR A 248 -21.90 19.30 18.53
N ALA A 249 -21.56 18.03 18.31
CA ALA A 249 -21.58 17.42 16.98
C ALA A 249 -21.85 15.90 17.05
N LEU A 250 -22.53 15.37 16.03
CA LEU A 250 -22.91 13.96 15.92
C LEU A 250 -22.63 13.43 14.52
N ALA A 251 -22.15 12.18 14.42
CA ALA A 251 -22.16 11.43 13.16
C ALA A 251 -22.57 9.99 13.41
N VAL A 252 -23.31 9.42 12.45
CA VAL A 252 -23.74 8.02 12.46
C VAL A 252 -23.01 7.31 11.33
N SER A 253 -22.46 6.12 11.58
CA SER A 253 -21.84 5.31 10.52
C SER A 253 -22.85 5.03 9.42
N ARG A 254 -22.40 4.96 8.15
CA ARG A 254 -23.31 4.66 7.05
C ARG A 254 -24.04 3.37 7.29
N ASN A 255 -23.42 2.34 7.86
CA ASN A 255 -24.15 1.11 8.23
C ASN A 255 -25.15 1.26 9.38
N GLY A 256 -25.34 2.43 10.01
CA GLY A 256 -26.31 2.68 11.09
C GLY A 256 -26.03 1.98 12.43
N ALA A 257 -24.89 1.28 12.55
CA ALA A 257 -24.54 0.49 13.72
C ALA A 257 -23.75 1.26 14.78
N ARG A 258 -23.17 2.42 14.46
CA ARG A 258 -22.34 3.19 15.38
C ARG A 258 -22.70 4.66 15.38
N LEU A 259 -22.62 5.27 16.55
CA LEU A 259 -22.80 6.70 16.77
C LEU A 259 -21.52 7.30 17.37
N TYR A 260 -21.07 8.40 16.77
CA TYR A 260 -19.97 9.21 17.23
C TYR A 260 -20.55 10.50 17.81
N VAL A 261 -20.24 10.78 19.08
CA VAL A 261 -20.73 11.94 19.81
C VAL A 261 -19.56 12.80 20.24
N GLY A 262 -19.51 14.02 19.71
CA GLY A 262 -18.58 15.06 20.11
C GLY A 262 -19.17 15.97 21.19
N SER A 263 -18.35 16.36 22.15
CA SER A 263 -18.73 17.25 23.25
C SER A 263 -18.06 18.63 23.17
N GLY A 264 -18.67 19.59 23.86
CA GLY A 264 -18.14 20.93 24.05
C GLY A 264 -16.86 21.01 24.90
N THR A 265 -16.42 19.90 25.50
CA THR A 265 -15.15 19.83 26.26
C THR A 265 -14.06 19.03 25.54
N GLY A 266 -14.26 18.73 24.26
CA GLY A 266 -13.25 18.08 23.42
C GLY A 266 -13.16 16.55 23.58
N TRP A 267 -14.18 15.92 24.17
CA TRP A 267 -14.31 14.46 24.23
C TRP A 267 -15.09 13.91 23.04
N LEU A 268 -14.60 12.79 22.50
CA LEU A 268 -15.29 11.97 21.52
C LEU A 268 -15.71 10.66 22.19
N SER A 269 -16.98 10.29 22.08
CA SER A 269 -17.49 8.99 22.52
C SER A 269 -18.08 8.22 21.34
N VAL A 270 -17.81 6.91 21.31
CA VAL A 270 -18.27 5.98 20.28
C VAL A 270 -19.23 4.98 20.93
N TRP A 271 -20.45 4.95 20.41
CA TRP A 271 -21.53 4.11 20.90
C TRP A 271 -21.92 3.08 19.85
N ASP A 272 -22.17 1.87 20.33
CA ASP A 272 -22.79 0.80 19.56
C ASP A 272 -24.31 0.99 19.58
N LEU A 273 -24.91 0.99 18.40
CA LEU A 273 -26.33 1.13 18.17
C LEU A 273 -26.99 -0.17 17.70
N GLU A 274 -26.33 -1.34 17.78
CA GLU A 274 -26.97 -2.63 17.45
C GLU A 274 -28.34 -2.76 18.17
N ASP A 275 -28.39 -2.51 19.48
CA ASP A 275 -29.62 -2.34 20.26
C ASP A 275 -29.87 -0.85 20.62
N LEU A 276 -30.92 -0.27 20.02
CA LEU A 276 -31.31 1.11 20.27
C LEU A 276 -31.90 1.35 21.65
N ASN A 277 -32.38 0.32 22.35
CA ASN A 277 -32.91 0.47 23.71
C ASN A 277 -31.81 0.47 24.75
N ALA A 278 -30.65 -0.09 24.42
CA ALA A 278 -29.49 -0.13 25.29
C ALA A 278 -28.19 0.17 24.53
N PRO A 279 -28.01 1.42 24.05
CA PRO A 279 -26.78 1.82 23.38
C PRO A 279 -25.57 1.56 24.28
N ARG A 280 -24.58 0.82 23.76
CA ARG A 280 -23.39 0.44 24.53
C ARG A 280 -22.23 1.36 24.21
N LEU A 281 -21.66 2.00 25.23
CA LEU A 281 -20.41 2.74 25.06
C LEU A 281 -19.29 1.76 24.69
N LEU A 282 -18.71 1.93 23.50
CA LEU A 282 -17.56 1.16 23.05
C LEU A 282 -16.28 1.78 23.58
N THR A 283 -16.13 3.09 23.41
CA THR A 283 -14.98 3.83 23.91
C THR A 283 -15.23 5.33 23.98
N GLU A 284 -14.43 6.02 24.78
CA GLU A 284 -14.41 7.49 24.89
C GLU A 284 -12.97 7.97 25.10
N GLU A 285 -12.59 9.06 24.43
CA GLU A 285 -11.24 9.62 24.54
C GLU A 285 -11.29 11.16 24.39
N GLN A 286 -10.42 11.85 25.10
CA GLN A 286 -10.24 13.28 24.93
C GLN A 286 -9.38 13.53 23.69
N VAL A 287 -10.04 13.93 22.61
CA VAL A 287 -9.41 14.10 21.29
C VAL A 287 -8.80 15.49 21.10
N ILE A 288 -9.28 16.49 21.84
CA ILE A 288 -8.75 17.86 21.83
C ILE A 288 -8.10 18.12 23.19
N ALA A 289 -6.76 18.21 23.21
CA ALA A 289 -5.98 18.39 24.44
C ALA A 289 -6.26 19.72 25.16
N GLY A 290 -6.65 20.77 24.43
CA GLY A 290 -7.02 22.08 24.98
C GLY A 290 -8.39 22.11 25.67
N GLY A 291 -9.22 21.08 25.48
CA GLY A 291 -10.59 21.04 25.97
C GLY A 291 -11.57 21.91 25.18
N ASP A 292 -11.18 22.41 24.00
CA ASP A 292 -12.04 23.17 23.12
C ASP A 292 -13.17 22.31 22.54
N ALA A 293 -14.28 22.96 22.17
CA ALA A 293 -15.45 22.28 21.63
C ALA A 293 -15.16 21.63 20.26
N ILE A 294 -15.70 20.42 20.08
CA ILE A 294 -15.78 19.78 18.76
C ILE A 294 -16.89 20.49 17.97
N GLN A 295 -16.53 21.26 16.96
CA GLN A 295 -17.49 22.08 16.20
C GLN A 295 -17.99 21.37 14.94
N ALA A 296 -17.14 20.59 14.29
CA ALA A 296 -17.49 19.81 13.11
C ALA A 296 -17.05 18.36 13.30
N LEU A 297 -17.93 17.42 12.96
CA LEU A 297 -17.68 15.99 13.08
C LEU A 297 -18.39 15.26 11.94
N ASP A 298 -17.64 14.47 11.18
CA ASP A 298 -18.16 13.70 10.03
C ASP A 298 -17.27 12.47 9.76
N LEU A 299 -17.79 11.45 9.07
CA LEU A 299 -17.10 10.19 8.82
C LEU A 299 -16.50 10.12 7.43
N ILE A 300 -15.27 9.60 7.34
CA ILE A 300 -14.63 9.35 6.05
C ILE A 300 -15.24 8.10 5.42
N PHE A 301 -15.23 8.05 4.09
CA PHE A 301 -15.53 6.87 3.31
C PHE A 301 -14.88 5.61 3.92
N GLY A 302 -15.71 4.65 4.33
CA GLY A 302 -15.33 3.40 5.01
C GLY A 302 -15.84 3.28 6.45
N ASP A 303 -16.28 4.39 7.07
CA ASP A 303 -16.84 4.46 8.44
C ASP A 303 -15.90 3.98 9.56
N LEU A 304 -14.63 3.78 9.23
CA LEU A 304 -13.58 3.38 10.19
C LEU A 304 -12.93 4.58 10.87
N SER A 305 -13.05 5.76 10.26
CA SER A 305 -12.39 6.99 10.70
C SER A 305 -13.35 8.17 10.76
N VAL A 306 -13.25 8.95 11.84
CA VAL A 306 -14.00 10.17 12.09
C VAL A 306 -13.10 11.38 12.00
N MET A 307 -13.58 12.40 11.30
CA MET A 307 -12.95 13.70 11.17
C MET A 307 -13.48 14.63 12.25
N ILE A 308 -12.58 15.43 12.80
CA ILE A 308 -12.86 16.31 13.92
C ILE A 308 -12.27 17.68 13.59
N GLY A 309 -13.14 18.69 13.57
CA GLY A 309 -12.79 20.10 13.52
C GLY A 309 -13.08 20.74 14.88
N ASP A 310 -12.09 21.45 15.42
CA ASP A 310 -12.22 22.12 16.72
C ASP A 310 -12.49 23.64 16.59
N ALA A 311 -12.93 24.25 17.68
CA ALA A 311 -13.20 25.69 17.76
C ALA A 311 -11.93 26.57 17.67
N SER A 312 -10.73 26.00 17.81
CA SER A 312 -9.44 26.68 17.65
C SER A 312 -8.91 26.62 16.20
N GLY A 313 -9.58 25.85 15.33
CA GLY A 313 -9.21 25.60 13.94
C GLY A 313 -8.37 24.36 13.69
N GLY A 314 -8.08 23.57 14.70
CA GLY A 314 -7.39 22.29 14.55
C GLY A 314 -8.27 21.26 13.85
N ILE A 315 -7.60 20.42 13.06
CA ILE A 315 -8.23 19.38 12.25
C ILE A 315 -7.50 18.07 12.55
N SER A 316 -8.26 17.06 12.96
CA SER A 316 -7.71 15.74 13.22
C SER A 316 -8.63 14.64 12.70
N VAL A 317 -8.06 13.48 12.44
CA VAL A 317 -8.80 12.28 12.06
C VAL A 317 -8.45 11.15 13.01
N TRP A 318 -9.47 10.52 13.55
CA TRP A 318 -9.37 9.45 14.55
C TRP A 318 -10.01 8.18 14.02
N GLY A 319 -9.33 7.05 14.19
CA GLY A 319 -9.81 5.73 13.81
C GLY A 319 -10.23 4.90 15.02
N TYR A 320 -11.29 4.11 14.90
CA TYR A 320 -11.69 3.17 15.95
C TYR A 320 -11.03 1.80 15.75
N VAL A 321 -10.25 1.36 16.75
CA VAL A 321 -9.50 0.10 16.79
C VAL A 321 -9.89 -0.69 18.06
N PRO A 322 -10.78 -1.69 17.95
CA PRO A 322 -11.31 -2.42 19.11
C PRO A 322 -10.25 -3.12 19.98
N GLN A 323 -9.12 -3.49 19.37
CA GLN A 323 -8.06 -4.26 20.03
C GLN A 323 -7.16 -3.40 20.94
N ARG A 324 -7.27 -2.06 20.88
CA ARG A 324 -6.42 -1.14 21.62
C ARG A 324 -7.12 -0.61 22.87
N ARG A 325 -6.38 -0.46 23.97
CA ARG A 325 -6.87 0.21 25.18
C ARG A 325 -7.19 1.68 24.88
N GLY A 326 -8.43 2.11 25.11
CA GLY A 326 -8.93 3.44 24.72
C GLY A 326 -9.61 3.48 23.35
N GLY A 327 -9.50 2.41 22.54
CA GLY A 327 -10.30 2.18 21.33
C GLY A 327 -10.16 3.18 20.19
N LEU A 328 -9.74 4.42 20.42
CA LEU A 328 -9.54 5.46 19.42
C LEU A 328 -8.04 5.67 19.20
N VAL A 329 -7.67 6.01 17.97
CA VAL A 329 -6.30 6.35 17.61
C VAL A 329 -6.30 7.56 16.71
N ASN A 330 -5.52 8.58 17.06
CA ASN A 330 -5.23 9.68 16.17
C ASN A 330 -4.47 9.15 14.95
N LEU A 331 -5.14 9.09 13.81
CA LEU A 331 -4.51 8.70 12.55
C LEU A 331 -3.61 9.83 12.08
N HIS A 332 -4.19 11.02 11.94
CA HIS A 332 -3.51 12.22 11.45
C HIS A 332 -4.02 13.48 12.16
N SER A 333 -3.12 14.42 12.34
CA SER A 333 -3.41 15.80 12.74
C SER A 333 -2.86 16.71 11.64
N PHE A 334 -3.67 17.67 11.21
CA PHE A 334 -3.36 18.58 10.10
C PHE A 334 -3.08 20.00 10.62
N ASP A 335 -2.55 20.84 9.73
CA ASP A 335 -2.30 22.24 10.04
C ASP A 335 -3.62 22.96 10.38
N SER A 336 -3.61 23.66 11.52
CA SER A 336 -4.77 24.42 12.00
C SER A 336 -5.10 25.59 11.06
N PHE A 337 -6.38 25.93 10.96
CA PHE A 337 -6.84 27.19 10.36
C PHE A 337 -6.49 28.40 11.23
N GLY A 338 -6.31 28.21 12.54
CA GLY A 338 -6.19 29.29 13.53
C GLY A 338 -7.52 30.01 13.82
N GLU A 339 -8.62 29.46 13.33
CA GLU A 339 -9.98 29.96 13.46
C GLU A 339 -10.97 28.78 13.38
N PRO A 340 -12.17 28.90 13.98
CA PRO A 340 -13.05 27.76 14.21
C PRO A 340 -13.43 27.02 12.91
N VAL A 341 -13.44 25.69 12.97
CA VAL A 341 -13.84 24.83 11.84
C VAL A 341 -15.36 24.77 11.77
N ALA A 342 -15.93 25.52 10.83
CA ALA A 342 -17.37 25.59 10.60
C ALA A 342 -17.97 24.24 10.16
N ARG A 343 -17.30 23.57 9.22
CA ARG A 343 -17.85 22.39 8.54
C ARG A 343 -16.75 21.47 8.03
N MET A 344 -17.05 20.18 8.01
CA MET A 344 -16.28 19.15 7.32
C MET A 344 -17.18 18.37 6.38
N THR A 345 -16.64 17.90 5.26
CA THR A 345 -17.40 17.16 4.25
C THR A 345 -16.53 16.07 3.67
N ALA A 346 -16.91 14.82 3.91
CA ALA A 346 -16.26 13.66 3.30
C ALA A 346 -16.74 13.43 1.86
N PHE A 347 -15.84 12.93 1.02
CA PHE A 347 -16.19 12.50 -0.33
C PHE A 347 -16.71 11.04 -0.30
N PRO A 348 -17.77 10.71 -1.03
CA PRO A 348 -18.53 9.47 -0.83
C PRO A 348 -17.86 8.20 -1.37
N SER A 349 -16.80 8.31 -2.17
CA SER A 349 -16.14 7.19 -2.85
C SER A 349 -14.61 7.24 -2.77
N THR A 350 -14.06 8.28 -2.14
CA THR A 350 -12.61 8.51 -2.06
C THR A 350 -12.22 8.87 -0.63
N LYS A 351 -10.95 8.72 -0.28
CA LYS A 351 -10.42 9.09 1.04
C LYS A 351 -10.10 10.60 1.12
N LEU A 352 -10.88 11.42 0.42
CA LEU A 352 -10.79 12.88 0.38
C LEU A 352 -11.80 13.48 1.33
N PHE A 353 -11.44 14.62 1.91
CA PHE A 353 -12.37 15.44 2.67
C PHE A 353 -12.00 16.92 2.58
N LEU A 354 -13.01 17.77 2.70
CA LEU A 354 -12.84 19.22 2.79
C LEU A 354 -13.13 19.67 4.22
N ALA A 355 -12.33 20.61 4.72
CA ALA A 355 -12.68 21.39 5.90
C ALA A 355 -12.85 22.86 5.51
N GLN A 356 -13.86 23.51 6.09
CA GLN A 356 -14.18 24.92 5.91
C GLN A 356 -14.14 25.62 7.28
N SER A 357 -13.49 26.78 7.31
CA SER A 357 -13.46 27.69 8.45
C SER A 357 -14.62 28.69 8.44
N ASP A 358 -14.92 29.29 9.59
CA ASP A 358 -15.96 30.31 9.72
C ASP A 358 -15.71 31.56 8.84
N ARG A 359 -14.46 31.88 8.51
CA ARG A 359 -14.13 33.01 7.61
C ARG A 359 -14.08 32.65 6.13
N GLY A 360 -14.48 31.42 5.77
CA GLY A 360 -14.55 30.96 4.39
C GLY A 360 -13.25 30.40 3.82
N GLY A 361 -12.18 30.25 4.62
CA GLY A 361 -11.01 29.47 4.22
C GLY A 361 -11.38 27.99 4.08
N MET A 362 -11.00 27.35 2.98
CA MET A 362 -11.29 25.95 2.66
C MET A 362 -10.01 25.19 2.38
N ARG A 363 -9.89 23.97 2.90
CA ARG A 363 -8.74 23.09 2.63
C ARG A 363 -9.21 21.70 2.25
N LEU A 364 -8.65 21.16 1.17
CA LEU A 364 -8.89 19.78 0.73
C LEU A 364 -7.76 18.89 1.21
N PHE A 365 -8.11 17.77 1.84
CA PHE A 365 -7.17 16.82 2.42
C PHE A 365 -7.35 15.44 1.82
N HIS A 366 -6.27 14.65 1.85
CA HIS A 366 -6.31 13.23 1.58
C HIS A 366 -5.85 12.45 2.81
N LEU A 367 -6.67 11.50 3.26
CA LEU A 367 -6.44 10.76 4.51
C LEU A 367 -5.12 9.99 4.49
N THR A 368 -4.96 9.03 3.57
CA THR A 368 -3.83 8.08 3.57
C THR A 368 -2.47 8.75 3.46
N SER A 369 -2.39 9.85 2.72
CA SER A 369 -1.14 10.58 2.52
C SER A 369 -0.93 11.68 3.55
N ALA A 370 -1.93 11.95 4.40
CA ALA A 370 -1.95 13.00 5.41
C ALA A 370 -1.49 14.36 4.83
N LYS A 371 -1.96 14.67 3.61
CA LYS A 371 -1.53 15.85 2.86
C LYS A 371 -2.70 16.81 2.67
N THR A 372 -2.45 18.09 2.92
CA THR A 372 -3.25 19.21 2.41
C THR A 372 -3.00 19.32 0.92
N LEU A 373 -3.99 18.95 0.10
CA LEU A 373 -3.90 18.96 -1.35
C LEU A 373 -4.04 20.37 -1.92
N PHE A 374 -5.05 21.11 -1.44
CA PHE A 374 -5.33 22.47 -1.87
C PHE A 374 -5.74 23.33 -0.67
N GLU A 375 -5.33 24.60 -0.72
CA GLU A 375 -5.85 25.66 0.13
C GLU A 375 -6.56 26.66 -0.77
N MET A 376 -7.83 26.93 -0.46
CA MET A 376 -8.74 27.72 -1.27
C MET A 376 -9.50 28.67 -0.35
N ASN A 377 -10.08 29.73 -0.92
CA ASN A 377 -11.02 30.58 -0.21
C ASN A 377 -12.38 30.46 -0.89
N ALA A 378 -13.43 30.46 -0.08
CA ALA A 378 -14.79 30.49 -0.56
C ALA A 378 -15.01 31.80 -1.35
N PRO A 379 -15.59 31.72 -2.56
CA PRO A 379 -15.81 32.91 -3.40
C PRO A 379 -16.92 33.82 -2.85
N ALA A 380 -17.76 33.29 -1.97
CA ALA A 380 -18.83 33.99 -1.25
C ALA A 380 -19.10 33.27 0.08
N THR A 381 -19.96 33.84 0.93
CA THR A 381 -20.48 33.13 2.11
C THR A 381 -21.31 31.94 1.64
N LEU A 382 -20.80 30.73 1.89
CA LEU A 382 -21.45 29.49 1.48
C LEU A 382 -22.42 29.03 2.56
N THR A 383 -23.67 28.81 2.16
CA THR A 383 -24.73 28.27 3.02
C THR A 383 -24.66 26.75 3.06
N GLU A 384 -24.37 26.13 1.91
CA GLU A 384 -24.32 24.68 1.78
C GLU A 384 -23.13 24.21 0.95
N LEU A 385 -22.62 23.02 1.28
CA LEU A 385 -21.43 22.41 0.68
C LEU A 385 -21.58 20.89 0.64
N PHE A 386 -21.41 20.31 -0.55
CA PHE A 386 -21.64 18.89 -0.83
C PHE A 386 -20.53 18.31 -1.70
N ALA A 387 -20.08 17.10 -1.37
CA ALA A 387 -19.19 16.34 -2.23
C ALA A 387 -19.99 15.63 -3.32
N GLY A 388 -19.53 15.72 -4.56
CA GLY A 388 -20.15 15.04 -5.69
C GLY A 388 -20.04 13.52 -5.60
N ALA A 389 -21.00 12.83 -6.21
CA ALA A 389 -21.04 11.37 -6.26
C ALA A 389 -19.83 10.77 -7.00
N ASP A 390 -19.19 11.55 -7.88
CA ASP A 390 -17.97 11.19 -8.60
C ASP A 390 -16.73 11.05 -7.70
N GLY A 391 -16.78 11.58 -6.47
CA GLY A 391 -15.67 11.53 -5.51
C GLY A 391 -14.55 12.54 -5.75
N HIS A 392 -14.71 13.43 -6.74
CA HIS A 392 -13.70 14.40 -7.15
C HIS A 392 -14.27 15.79 -7.48
N SER A 393 -15.58 15.99 -7.31
CA SER A 393 -16.21 17.30 -7.43
C SER A 393 -16.79 17.76 -6.11
N LEU A 394 -16.92 19.08 -5.96
CA LEU A 394 -17.52 19.71 -4.79
C LEU A 394 -18.50 20.76 -5.29
N GLN A 395 -19.69 20.77 -4.73
CA GLN A 395 -20.74 21.73 -5.04
C GLN A 395 -21.00 22.59 -3.81
N ALA A 396 -21.24 23.88 -4.00
CA ALA A 396 -21.66 24.76 -2.94
C ALA A 396 -22.72 25.74 -3.42
N MET A 397 -23.47 26.27 -2.45
CA MET A 397 -24.48 27.30 -2.67
C MET A 397 -24.19 28.50 -1.79
N ASP A 398 -24.26 29.70 -2.37
CA ASP A 398 -24.13 30.94 -1.61
C ASP A 398 -25.47 31.46 -1.06
N GLU A 399 -25.43 32.49 -0.21
CA GLU A 399 -26.62 33.13 0.37
C GLU A 399 -27.58 33.71 -0.69
N GLN A 400 -27.08 34.04 -1.89
CA GLN A 400 -27.86 34.60 -2.99
C GLN A 400 -28.56 33.51 -3.84
N GLY A 401 -28.32 32.24 -3.50
CA GLY A 401 -28.82 31.07 -4.21
C GLY A 401 -28.12 30.83 -5.55
N SER A 402 -26.87 31.29 -5.70
CA SER A 402 -25.99 30.93 -6.82
C SER A 402 -25.16 29.70 -6.47
N PHE A 403 -24.83 28.93 -7.50
CA PHE A 403 -24.12 27.67 -7.38
C PHE A 403 -22.65 27.82 -7.78
N TRP A 404 -21.80 27.10 -7.06
CA TRP A 404 -20.37 27.00 -7.26
C TRP A 404 -19.97 25.54 -7.35
N PHE A 405 -19.17 25.20 -8.36
CA PHE A 405 -18.70 23.84 -8.59
C PHE A 405 -17.18 23.84 -8.66
N TRP A 406 -16.52 23.06 -7.82
CA TRP A 406 -15.10 22.73 -7.95
C TRP A 406 -14.98 21.35 -8.58
N ARG A 407 -14.10 21.23 -9.55
CA ARG A 407 -13.68 19.94 -10.12
C ARG A 407 -12.21 19.74 -9.83
N PHE A 408 -11.89 18.72 -9.02
CA PHE A 408 -10.52 18.38 -8.67
C PHE A 408 -9.97 17.35 -9.65
N SER A 409 -8.85 17.69 -10.31
CA SER A 409 -8.08 16.75 -11.12
C SER A 409 -6.91 16.25 -10.28
N LEU A 410 -7.09 15.06 -9.70
CA LEU A 410 -6.16 14.42 -8.79
C LEU A 410 -5.69 13.10 -9.42
N ASP A 411 -4.44 13.06 -9.87
CA ASP A 411 -3.90 11.85 -10.53
C ASP A 411 -3.61 10.75 -9.48
N HIS A 412 -2.79 11.03 -8.46
CA HIS A 412 -2.30 10.04 -7.48
C HIS A 412 -2.20 10.60 -6.03
N PRO A 413 -3.29 11.11 -5.42
CA PRO A 413 -3.25 11.78 -4.11
C PRO A 413 -2.78 10.90 -2.94
N GLU A 414 -2.88 9.57 -3.07
CA GLU A 414 -2.45 8.58 -2.09
C GLU A 414 -0.93 8.32 -2.10
N ILE A 415 -0.22 8.69 -3.17
CA ILE A 415 1.21 8.43 -3.32
C ILE A 415 2.02 9.67 -2.95
N THR A 416 2.84 9.55 -1.91
CA THR A 416 3.78 10.59 -1.48
C THR A 416 5.07 9.95 -1.01
N PHE A 417 6.13 10.75 -0.85
CA PHE A 417 7.36 10.26 -0.24
C PHE A 417 7.11 9.64 1.15
N ARG A 418 6.17 10.20 1.94
CA ARG A 418 5.78 9.67 3.24
C ARG A 418 5.16 8.28 3.12
N THR A 419 4.18 8.08 2.24
CA THR A 419 3.48 6.78 2.10
C THR A 419 4.35 5.69 1.50
N LEU A 420 5.38 6.04 0.73
CA LEU A 420 6.33 5.09 0.15
C LEU A 420 7.46 4.68 1.11
N TRP A 421 7.93 5.59 1.99
CA TRP A 421 9.19 5.44 2.71
C TRP A 421 9.12 5.60 4.24
N ARG A 422 8.01 6.08 4.79
CA ARG A 422 7.80 6.19 6.25
C ARG A 422 6.68 5.24 6.68
N SER A 423 6.65 4.92 7.98
CA SER A 423 5.52 4.18 8.55
C SER A 423 4.27 5.04 8.49
N VAL A 424 3.15 4.41 8.15
CA VAL A 424 1.84 5.06 8.09
C VAL A 424 0.92 4.29 9.03
N LEU A 425 0.13 5.02 9.81
CA LEU A 425 -0.93 4.45 10.61
C LEU A 425 -2.18 4.36 9.73
N TYR A 426 -2.52 3.15 9.31
CA TYR A 426 -3.67 2.87 8.45
C TYR A 426 -4.95 2.67 9.27
N GLU A 427 -6.09 2.79 8.61
CA GLU A 427 -7.39 2.54 9.26
C GLU A 427 -7.46 1.10 9.82
N GLY A 428 -7.93 0.98 11.07
CA GLY A 428 -8.03 -0.30 11.77
C GLY A 428 -6.71 -0.83 12.37
N TYR A 429 -5.58 -0.17 12.14
CA TYR A 429 -4.29 -0.60 12.70
C TYR A 429 -4.07 0.05 14.08
N PRO A 430 -3.55 -0.69 15.07
CA PRO A 430 -3.27 -0.13 16.39
C PRO A 430 -2.05 0.80 16.40
N GLU A 431 -1.11 0.59 15.47
CA GLU A 431 0.17 1.29 15.37
C GLU A 431 0.62 1.50 13.92
N SER A 432 1.57 2.42 13.72
CA SER A 432 2.09 2.74 12.39
C SER A 432 2.97 1.61 11.87
N ASP A 433 2.79 1.21 10.62
CA ASP A 433 3.57 0.12 10.02
C ASP A 433 3.92 0.41 8.55
N PHE A 434 4.85 -0.38 8.00
CA PHE A 434 5.23 -0.36 6.60
C PHE A 434 4.55 -1.51 5.87
N VAL A 435 3.39 -1.22 5.28
CA VAL A 435 2.57 -2.25 4.65
C VAL A 435 2.59 -2.09 3.13
N TRP A 436 2.83 -3.20 2.43
CA TRP A 436 2.49 -3.32 1.02
C TRP A 436 1.25 -4.21 0.87
N GLN A 437 0.17 -3.61 0.42
CA GLN A 437 -1.08 -4.25 0.04
C GLN A 437 -1.68 -3.44 -1.12
N SER A 438 -1.64 -4.02 -2.31
CA SER A 438 -2.04 -3.37 -3.57
C SER A 438 -3.55 -3.43 -3.80
N SER A 439 -4.24 -4.43 -3.26
CA SER A 439 -5.68 -4.63 -3.44
C SER A 439 -6.35 -5.29 -2.23
N SER A 440 -7.67 -5.17 -2.18
CA SER A 440 -8.58 -5.86 -1.25
C SER A 440 -9.90 -6.14 -1.96
N ALA A 441 -10.69 -7.07 -1.42
CA ALA A 441 -12.04 -7.34 -1.88
C ALA A 441 -13.05 -6.25 -1.48
N ALA A 442 -12.68 -5.36 -0.56
CA ALA A 442 -13.54 -4.30 -0.06
C ALA A 442 -13.50 -3.05 -0.95
N ASN A 443 -14.65 -2.43 -1.19
CA ASN A 443 -14.77 -1.22 -2.04
C ASN A 443 -14.21 0.05 -1.38
N ASP A 444 -14.08 0.06 -0.05
CA ASP A 444 -13.54 1.16 0.76
C ASP A 444 -12.05 1.02 1.06
N PHE A 445 -11.37 0.19 0.28
CA PHE A 445 -9.99 -0.17 0.48
C PHE A 445 -9.05 1.03 0.45
N GLN A 446 -8.20 1.12 1.48
CA GLN A 446 -7.11 2.07 1.56
C GLN A 446 -5.83 1.44 0.95
N PRO A 447 -5.34 1.90 -0.21
CA PRO A 447 -4.14 1.34 -0.82
C PRO A 447 -2.90 1.58 0.05
N LYS A 448 -2.10 0.53 0.25
CA LYS A 448 -0.88 0.56 1.08
C LYS A 448 0.30 0.21 0.18
N MET A 449 1.12 1.19 -0.18
CA MET A 449 2.17 1.01 -1.21
C MET A 449 3.59 1.26 -0.66
N SER A 450 3.87 0.86 0.57
CA SER A 450 5.21 1.06 1.16
C SER A 450 6.28 0.23 0.45
N LEU A 451 7.31 0.90 -0.07
CA LEU A 451 8.43 0.25 -0.77
C LEU A 451 9.47 -0.34 0.19
N VAL A 452 9.44 0.06 1.46
CA VAL A 452 10.39 -0.35 2.50
C VAL A 452 10.45 -1.87 2.70
N PRO A 453 9.34 -2.60 2.91
CA PRO A 453 9.38 -4.07 3.04
C PRO A 453 9.93 -4.77 1.80
N LEU A 454 9.66 -4.23 0.60
CA LEU A 454 10.13 -4.80 -0.66
C LEU A 454 11.64 -4.60 -0.85
N LEU A 455 12.12 -3.39 -0.58
CA LEU A 455 13.55 -3.07 -0.61
C LEU A 455 14.31 -3.89 0.43
N PHE A 456 13.77 -3.96 1.66
CA PHE A 456 14.34 -4.76 2.73
C PHE A 456 14.39 -6.24 2.34
N GLY A 457 13.31 -6.83 1.80
CA GLY A 457 13.30 -8.20 1.31
C GLY A 457 14.33 -8.47 0.21
N THR A 458 14.50 -7.52 -0.71
CA THR A 458 15.54 -7.59 -1.77
C THR A 458 16.94 -7.65 -1.18
N LEU A 459 17.25 -6.73 -0.26
CA LEU A 459 18.57 -6.65 0.39
C LEU A 459 18.81 -7.85 1.30
N LYS A 460 17.82 -8.23 2.12
CA LYS A 460 17.84 -9.39 3.02
C LYS A 460 18.19 -10.67 2.26
N GLY A 461 17.46 -10.96 1.18
CA GLY A 461 17.70 -12.15 0.36
C GLY A 461 19.09 -12.13 -0.28
N ALA A 462 19.49 -11.00 -0.89
CA ALA A 462 20.81 -10.85 -1.49
C ALA A 462 21.95 -11.05 -0.46
N SER A 463 21.85 -10.42 0.71
CA SER A 463 22.83 -10.54 1.79
C SER A 463 22.95 -11.97 2.30
N TYR A 464 21.84 -12.66 2.55
CA TYR A 464 21.88 -14.05 3.02
C TYR A 464 22.38 -15.03 1.94
N GLY A 465 22.01 -14.81 0.67
CA GLY A 465 22.56 -15.57 -0.45
C GLY A 465 24.08 -15.43 -0.54
N LEU A 466 24.60 -14.20 -0.37
CA LEU A 466 26.04 -13.96 -0.38
C LEU A 466 26.76 -14.48 0.87
N LEU A 467 26.13 -14.42 2.04
CA LEU A 467 26.70 -15.00 3.26
C LEU A 467 27.00 -16.49 3.07
N PHE A 468 26.13 -17.20 2.33
CA PHE A 468 26.35 -18.59 1.95
C PHE A 468 27.35 -18.74 0.78
N ALA A 469 27.18 -17.98 -0.30
CA ALA A 469 27.96 -18.15 -1.53
C ALA A 469 29.42 -17.69 -1.40
N LEU A 470 29.68 -16.57 -0.73
CA LEU A 470 30.98 -15.90 -0.74
C LEU A 470 32.09 -16.76 -0.12
N PRO A 471 31.93 -17.36 1.08
CA PRO A 471 32.95 -18.22 1.63
C PRO A 471 33.25 -19.41 0.73
N ILE A 472 32.20 -20.06 0.20
CA ILE A 472 32.32 -21.24 -0.65
C ILE A 472 33.04 -20.89 -1.96
N ALA A 473 32.58 -19.84 -2.65
CA ALA A 473 33.12 -19.43 -3.93
C ALA A 473 34.58 -18.96 -3.82
N VAL A 474 34.90 -18.15 -2.81
CA VAL A 474 36.26 -17.61 -2.62
C VAL A 474 37.24 -18.70 -2.19
N LEU A 475 36.88 -19.55 -1.23
CA LEU A 475 37.73 -20.67 -0.82
C LEU A 475 37.93 -21.68 -1.95
N THR A 476 36.89 -21.94 -2.74
CA THR A 476 37.01 -22.81 -3.92
C THR A 476 37.93 -22.19 -4.97
N ALA A 477 37.81 -20.89 -5.24
CA ALA A 477 38.70 -20.17 -6.16
C ALA A 477 40.16 -20.19 -5.70
N LEU A 478 40.41 -19.97 -4.41
CA LEU A 478 41.75 -20.08 -3.81
C LEU A 478 42.33 -21.49 -3.99
N TYR A 479 41.54 -22.52 -3.69
CA TYR A 479 41.98 -23.91 -3.81
C TYR A 479 42.25 -24.30 -5.26
N VAL A 480 41.34 -24.00 -6.19
CA VAL A 480 41.46 -24.34 -7.61
C VAL A 480 42.63 -23.61 -8.27
N SER A 481 42.85 -22.32 -7.95
CA SER A 481 43.92 -21.53 -8.57
C SER A 481 45.32 -21.92 -8.09
N HIS A 482 45.52 -22.11 -6.77
CA HIS A 482 46.85 -22.18 -6.16
C HIS A 482 47.23 -23.53 -5.54
N LEU A 483 46.27 -24.36 -5.15
CA LEU A 483 46.54 -25.59 -4.39
C LEU A 483 46.28 -26.86 -5.21
N MET A 484 45.28 -26.85 -6.09
CA MET A 484 44.82 -28.02 -6.85
C MET A 484 45.81 -28.49 -7.92
N HIS A 485 45.93 -29.81 -8.08
CA HIS A 485 46.75 -30.41 -9.12
C HIS A 485 46.20 -30.08 -10.54
N PRO A 486 47.05 -29.74 -11.54
CA PRO A 486 46.60 -29.24 -12.85
C PRO A 486 45.57 -30.11 -13.59
N LYS A 487 45.70 -31.45 -13.49
CA LYS A 487 44.75 -32.40 -14.11
C LYS A 487 43.31 -32.24 -13.61
N TRP A 488 43.12 -32.04 -12.30
CA TRP A 488 41.77 -31.89 -11.72
C TRP A 488 41.16 -30.53 -12.00
N ARG A 489 42.01 -29.50 -12.03
CA ARG A 489 41.59 -28.14 -12.39
C ARG A 489 40.96 -28.07 -13.79
N GLN A 490 41.47 -28.83 -14.75
CA GLN A 490 40.93 -28.91 -16.12
C GLN A 490 39.48 -29.43 -16.17
N PHE A 491 39.03 -30.14 -15.14
CA PHE A 491 37.67 -30.66 -15.05
C PHE A 491 36.77 -29.81 -14.13
N ILE A 492 37.27 -29.45 -12.94
CA ILE A 492 36.47 -28.77 -11.91
C ILE A 492 36.12 -27.34 -12.33
N ARG A 493 37.05 -26.60 -12.94
CA ARG A 493 36.78 -25.22 -13.36
C ARG A 493 35.64 -25.16 -14.40
N PRO A 494 35.68 -25.92 -15.52
CA PRO A 494 34.55 -25.97 -16.45
C PRO A 494 33.25 -26.45 -15.80
N ALA A 495 33.30 -27.39 -14.84
CA ALA A 495 32.11 -27.86 -14.15
C ALA A 495 31.44 -26.73 -13.34
N ILE A 496 32.22 -25.90 -12.63
CA ILE A 496 31.68 -24.73 -11.91
C ILE A 496 31.15 -23.67 -12.89
N GLU A 497 31.84 -23.43 -14.01
CA GLU A 497 31.34 -22.54 -15.06
C GLU A 497 30.02 -23.06 -15.67
N LEU A 498 29.88 -24.38 -15.83
CA LEU A 498 28.65 -25.02 -16.32
C LEU A 498 27.50 -24.89 -15.31
N MET A 499 27.77 -24.82 -14.00
CA MET A 499 26.73 -24.53 -13.01
C MET A 499 26.07 -23.16 -13.25
N ALA A 500 26.78 -22.19 -13.84
CA ALA A 500 26.21 -20.89 -14.19
C ALA A 500 25.18 -20.97 -15.34
N ALA A 501 25.21 -22.05 -16.12
CA ALA A 501 24.27 -22.27 -17.22
C ALA A 501 22.93 -22.85 -16.77
N LEU A 502 22.81 -23.25 -15.50
CA LEU A 502 21.55 -23.76 -14.95
C LEU A 502 20.50 -22.63 -14.89
N PRO A 503 19.30 -22.82 -15.46
CA PRO A 503 18.23 -21.82 -15.36
C PRO A 503 17.83 -21.60 -13.91
N THR A 504 17.77 -20.34 -13.46
CA THR A 504 17.47 -20.02 -12.05
C THR A 504 16.07 -20.45 -11.63
N VAL A 505 15.13 -20.52 -12.58
CA VAL A 505 13.79 -21.10 -12.36
C VAL A 505 13.85 -22.57 -11.94
N VAL A 506 14.77 -23.36 -12.50
CA VAL A 506 14.96 -24.79 -12.14
C VAL A 506 15.52 -24.90 -10.73
N ILE A 507 16.49 -24.05 -10.38
CA ILE A 507 17.07 -23.99 -9.03
C ILE A 507 15.99 -23.60 -8.01
N GLY A 508 15.19 -22.57 -8.29
CA GLY A 508 14.09 -22.13 -7.43
C GLY A 508 12.99 -23.18 -7.28
N PHE A 509 12.63 -23.86 -8.37
CA PHE A 509 11.67 -24.97 -8.35
C PHE A 509 12.17 -26.13 -7.49
N PHE A 510 13.41 -26.59 -7.71
CA PHE A 510 14.03 -27.64 -6.90
C PHE A 510 14.10 -27.26 -5.41
N ALA A 511 14.51 -26.02 -5.13
CA ALA A 511 14.56 -25.51 -3.77
C ALA A 511 13.18 -25.49 -3.10
N SER A 512 12.12 -25.17 -3.85
CA SER A 512 10.77 -25.06 -3.29
C SER A 512 10.07 -26.40 -3.12
N VAL A 513 10.30 -27.36 -4.03
CA VAL A 513 9.61 -28.66 -4.00
C VAL A 513 10.35 -29.68 -3.14
N TRP A 514 11.69 -29.70 -3.21
CA TRP A 514 12.50 -30.71 -2.51
C TRP A 514 13.22 -30.15 -1.27
N LEU A 515 13.88 -29.00 -1.39
CA LEU A 515 14.66 -28.46 -0.26
C LEU A 515 13.75 -27.87 0.83
N ALA A 516 12.65 -27.21 0.46
CA ALA A 516 11.73 -26.59 1.41
C ALA A 516 11.17 -27.56 2.47
N PRO A 517 10.56 -28.72 2.10
CA PRO A 517 10.10 -29.67 3.11
C PRO A 517 11.28 -30.23 3.92
N LEU A 518 12.41 -30.52 3.28
CA LEU A 518 13.59 -31.03 3.99
C LEU A 518 14.08 -30.05 5.07
N VAL A 519 14.15 -28.75 4.75
CA VAL A 519 14.51 -27.69 5.70
C VAL A 519 13.47 -27.57 6.80
N ALA A 520 12.19 -27.55 6.43
CA ALA A 520 11.10 -27.37 7.37
C ALA A 520 11.05 -28.52 8.40
N ASP A 521 11.33 -29.75 7.99
CA ASP A 521 11.27 -30.92 8.85
C ASP A 521 12.54 -31.12 9.70
N HIS A 522 13.69 -30.58 9.26
CA HIS A 522 14.99 -30.82 9.88
C HIS A 522 15.80 -29.53 10.10
N LEU A 523 15.16 -28.47 10.59
CA LEU A 523 15.81 -27.16 10.82
C LEU A 523 17.09 -27.28 11.67
N ILE A 524 17.03 -28.02 12.79
CA ILE A 524 18.20 -28.24 13.67
C ILE A 524 19.29 -29.04 12.95
N GLY A 525 18.92 -30.10 12.22
CA GLY A 525 19.85 -30.90 11.43
C GLY A 525 20.63 -30.05 10.43
N MET A 526 19.94 -29.15 9.70
CA MET A 526 20.58 -28.22 8.77
C MET A 526 21.49 -27.20 9.46
N GLY A 527 21.07 -26.65 10.60
CA GLY A 527 21.92 -25.77 11.42
C GLY A 527 23.20 -26.47 11.87
N LEU A 528 23.09 -27.74 12.28
CA LEU A 528 24.23 -28.57 12.65
C LEU A 528 25.16 -28.85 11.47
N VAL A 529 24.66 -29.00 10.23
CA VAL A 529 25.54 -29.16 9.06
C VAL A 529 26.49 -27.96 8.98
N VAL A 530 26.00 -26.73 9.10
CA VAL A 530 26.85 -25.53 9.02
C VAL A 530 27.90 -25.49 10.15
N LEU A 531 27.55 -25.96 11.34
CA LEU A 531 28.43 -25.93 12.52
C LEU A 531 29.43 -27.09 12.55
N VAL A 532 28.99 -28.31 12.26
CA VAL A 532 29.76 -29.56 12.40
C VAL A 532 30.69 -29.78 11.21
N LEU A 533 30.25 -29.37 10.01
CA LEU A 533 30.97 -29.62 8.77
C LEU A 533 32.41 -29.05 8.76
N PRO A 534 32.67 -27.79 9.15
CA PRO A 534 34.04 -27.24 9.14
C PRO A 534 34.98 -28.02 10.07
N TRP A 535 34.48 -28.48 11.22
CA TRP A 535 35.27 -29.23 12.20
C TRP A 535 35.58 -30.64 11.74
N LEU A 536 34.59 -31.36 11.20
CA LEU A 536 34.81 -32.72 10.69
C LEU A 536 35.69 -32.71 9.45
N ILE A 537 35.49 -31.75 8.54
CA ILE A 537 36.39 -31.54 7.40
C ILE A 537 37.80 -31.22 7.88
N GLY A 538 37.95 -30.29 8.84
CA GLY A 538 39.24 -29.93 9.42
C GLY A 538 39.95 -31.11 10.08
N LEU A 539 39.22 -31.93 10.85
CA LEU A 539 39.73 -33.13 11.49
C LEU A 539 40.16 -34.18 10.47
N GLY A 540 39.34 -34.45 9.44
CA GLY A 540 39.71 -35.40 8.40
C GLY A 540 40.94 -34.95 7.61
N ILE A 541 41.06 -33.65 7.31
CA ILE A 541 42.27 -33.09 6.69
C ILE A 541 43.48 -33.24 7.62
N LEU A 542 43.37 -32.94 8.92
CA LEU A 542 44.44 -33.15 9.91
C LEU A 542 44.92 -34.60 9.96
N LEU A 543 43.99 -35.55 9.97
CA LEU A 543 44.29 -36.98 9.96
C LEU A 543 44.98 -37.42 8.66
N LEU A 544 44.57 -36.85 7.52
CA LEU A 544 45.20 -37.10 6.22
C LEU A 544 46.59 -36.48 6.11
N LEU A 545 46.82 -35.29 6.66
CA LEU A 545 48.14 -34.66 6.73
C LEU A 545 49.12 -35.45 7.60
N ARG A 546 48.61 -36.18 8.60
CA ARG A 546 49.41 -37.08 9.44
C ARG A 546 49.78 -38.39 8.71
N SER A 547 49.02 -38.74 7.68
CA SER A 547 49.32 -39.89 6.81
C SER A 547 50.40 -39.50 5.78
N LYS A 548 51.50 -40.27 5.69
CA LYS A 548 52.61 -40.02 4.73
C LYS A 548 52.23 -40.22 3.24
N ARG A 549 50.94 -40.32 2.91
CA ARG A 549 50.46 -40.56 1.54
C ARG A 549 50.38 -39.24 0.77
N GLY A 550 50.79 -39.24 -0.49
CA GLY A 550 50.84 -38.06 -1.36
C GLY A 550 49.46 -37.49 -1.71
N VAL A 551 48.86 -36.78 -0.76
CA VAL A 551 47.51 -36.16 -0.84
C VAL A 551 47.56 -34.75 -1.44
N THR A 552 48.75 -34.16 -1.59
CA THR A 552 48.95 -32.77 -2.00
C THR A 552 48.31 -32.45 -3.35
N GLY A 553 47.35 -31.53 -3.38
CA GLY A 553 46.60 -31.09 -4.56
C GLY A 553 45.46 -32.03 -5.00
N ARG A 554 45.11 -33.03 -4.18
CA ARG A 554 43.97 -33.97 -4.37
C ARG A 554 43.08 -34.08 -3.13
N GLU A 555 43.20 -33.14 -2.19
CA GLU A 555 42.52 -33.12 -0.90
C GLU A 555 40.98 -33.20 -1.05
N PHE A 556 40.41 -32.61 -2.11
CA PHE A 556 38.96 -32.60 -2.35
C PHE A 556 38.35 -34.02 -2.49
N LEU A 557 39.11 -35.02 -2.95
CA LEU A 557 38.64 -36.40 -3.08
C LEU A 557 38.29 -37.02 -1.72
N TRP A 558 38.95 -36.56 -0.66
CA TRP A 558 38.63 -36.95 0.72
C TRP A 558 37.59 -36.02 1.35
N GLY A 559 37.55 -34.76 0.92
CA GLY A 559 36.54 -33.80 1.35
C GLY A 559 35.11 -34.22 1.01
N ILE A 560 34.87 -34.81 -0.17
CA ILE A 560 33.53 -35.25 -0.61
C ILE A 560 32.90 -36.31 0.31
N PRO A 561 33.54 -37.48 0.56
CA PRO A 561 32.96 -38.49 1.46
C PRO A 561 32.82 -37.96 2.88
N LEU A 562 33.77 -37.12 3.33
CA LEU A 562 33.72 -36.51 4.66
C LEU A 562 32.56 -35.51 4.78
N PHE A 563 32.26 -34.73 3.74
CA PHE A 563 31.08 -33.88 3.66
C PHE A 563 29.79 -34.72 3.76
N GLY A 564 29.72 -35.82 3.02
CA GLY A 564 28.57 -36.74 3.07
C GLY A 564 28.36 -37.33 4.46
N ILE A 565 29.43 -37.83 5.09
CA ILE A 565 29.38 -38.38 6.46
C ILE A 565 29.00 -37.29 7.47
N SER A 566 29.58 -36.10 7.35
CA SER A 566 29.28 -34.97 8.24
C SER A 566 27.81 -34.54 8.13
N THR A 567 27.29 -34.52 6.92
CA THR A 567 25.88 -34.19 6.66
C THR A 567 24.98 -35.26 7.25
N TRP A 568 25.22 -36.54 6.93
CA TRP A 568 24.48 -37.65 7.50
C TRP A 568 24.49 -37.65 9.03
N LEU A 569 25.65 -37.41 9.64
CA LEU A 569 25.80 -37.33 11.10
C LEU A 569 25.04 -36.12 11.67
N ALA A 570 25.09 -34.96 11.03
CA ALA A 570 24.36 -33.77 11.49
C ALA A 570 22.83 -33.97 11.46
N PHE A 571 22.29 -34.61 10.41
CA PHE A 571 20.87 -34.95 10.35
C PHE A 571 20.50 -36.04 11.36
N ALA A 572 21.35 -37.07 11.53
CA ALA A 572 21.13 -38.12 12.50
C ALA A 572 21.10 -37.55 13.94
N LEU A 573 22.08 -36.71 14.29
CA LEU A 573 22.18 -36.05 15.59
C LEU A 573 21.14 -34.95 15.79
N GLY A 574 20.60 -34.37 14.72
CA GLY A 574 19.66 -33.26 14.78
C GLY A 574 18.45 -33.54 15.67
N THR A 575 17.83 -34.72 15.53
CA THR A 575 16.69 -35.10 16.38
C THR A 575 17.08 -35.34 17.84
N GLN A 576 18.30 -35.78 18.13
CA GLN A 576 18.75 -35.93 19.52
C GLN A 576 19.06 -34.57 20.14
N VAL A 577 19.74 -33.68 19.41
CA VAL A 577 19.97 -32.29 19.83
C VAL A 577 18.64 -31.60 20.06
N GLU A 578 17.66 -31.81 19.18
CA GLU A 578 16.34 -31.21 19.33
C GLU A 578 15.62 -31.64 20.61
N ARG A 579 15.65 -32.95 20.91
CA ARG A 579 15.07 -33.48 22.14
C ARG A 579 15.78 -33.01 23.40
N ILE A 580 17.10 -32.88 23.37
CA ILE A 580 17.90 -32.52 24.54
C ILE A 580 17.80 -31.03 24.86
N PHE A 581 17.80 -30.17 23.83
CA PHE A 581 17.91 -28.71 24.00
C PHE A 581 16.59 -27.95 23.86
N PHE A 582 15.56 -28.52 23.23
CA PHE A 582 14.33 -27.80 22.89
C PHE A 582 13.04 -28.56 23.29
N ASP A 583 13.10 -29.37 24.35
CA ASP A 583 11.93 -30.05 24.92
C ASP A 583 11.07 -30.78 23.87
N SER A 584 11.72 -31.52 22.97
CA SER A 584 11.18 -32.40 21.91
C SER A 584 10.78 -31.78 20.57
N GLU A 585 10.39 -30.51 20.50
CA GLU A 585 10.06 -29.84 19.23
C GLU A 585 10.56 -28.39 19.17
N PHE A 586 11.53 -28.14 18.30
CA PHE A 586 12.15 -26.82 18.14
C PHE A 586 11.15 -25.76 17.68
N LYS A 587 10.21 -26.12 16.81
CA LYS A 587 9.18 -25.18 16.31
C LYS A 587 8.28 -24.70 17.44
N LEU A 588 7.88 -25.61 18.32
CA LEU A 588 7.08 -25.28 19.50
C LEU A 588 7.88 -24.41 20.47
N TRP A 589 9.13 -24.78 20.75
CA TRP A 589 10.03 -23.99 21.60
C TRP A 589 10.20 -22.55 21.07
N LEU A 590 10.37 -22.39 19.76
CA LEU A 590 10.49 -21.08 19.10
C LEU A 590 9.21 -20.26 19.25
N PHE A 591 8.05 -20.89 19.13
CA PHE A 591 6.76 -20.22 19.33
C PHE A 591 6.55 -19.82 20.79
N GLU A 592 6.89 -20.66 21.76
CA GLU A 592 6.70 -20.37 23.18
C GLU A 592 7.60 -19.23 23.67
N HIS A 593 8.87 -19.24 23.26
CA HIS A 593 9.87 -18.28 23.74
C HIS A 593 9.92 -16.98 22.93
N PHE A 594 9.75 -17.08 21.60
CA PHE A 594 9.91 -15.96 20.69
C PHE A 594 8.63 -15.56 19.96
N ARG A 595 7.53 -16.30 20.15
CA ARG A 595 6.26 -16.10 19.41
C ARG A 595 6.46 -16.11 17.89
N MET A 596 7.46 -16.87 17.42
CA MET A 596 7.78 -17.00 15.99
C MET A 596 7.35 -18.36 15.47
N ILE A 597 6.64 -18.36 14.34
CA ILE A 597 6.28 -19.56 13.60
C ILE A 597 7.13 -19.58 12.32
N PRO A 598 8.01 -20.58 12.12
CA PRO A 598 8.81 -20.65 10.91
C PRO A 598 7.93 -20.86 9.68
N ASP A 599 8.10 -20.00 8.68
CA ASP A 599 7.47 -20.18 7.38
C ASP A 599 8.14 -21.36 6.66
N GLN A 600 7.34 -22.18 5.96
CA GLN A 600 7.87 -23.24 5.11
C GLN A 600 8.78 -22.68 4.00
N ARG A 601 8.39 -21.52 3.44
CA ARG A 601 9.17 -20.73 2.50
C ARG A 601 9.77 -19.54 3.22
N ASN A 602 11.06 -19.64 3.53
CA ASN A 602 11.75 -18.68 4.38
C ASN A 602 13.10 -18.23 3.80
N SER A 603 13.77 -17.38 4.56
CA SER A 603 15.02 -16.76 4.16
C SER A 603 16.18 -17.73 4.05
N VAL A 604 16.16 -18.84 4.79
CA VAL A 604 17.19 -19.89 4.70
C VAL A 604 17.15 -20.55 3.33
N LEU A 605 15.96 -20.92 2.83
CA LEU A 605 15.83 -21.49 1.49
C LEU A 605 16.31 -20.52 0.41
N VAL A 606 15.94 -19.23 0.53
CA VAL A 606 16.41 -18.18 -0.39
C VAL A 606 17.93 -18.10 -0.36
N ALA A 607 18.55 -18.13 0.83
CA ALA A 607 20.00 -18.11 0.97
C ALA A 607 20.70 -19.28 0.25
N PHE A 608 20.16 -20.49 0.38
CA PHE A 608 20.68 -21.68 -0.31
C PHE A 608 20.50 -21.59 -1.82
N ALA A 609 19.30 -21.29 -2.30
CA ALA A 609 18.98 -21.25 -3.72
C ALA A 609 19.73 -20.12 -4.45
N LEU A 610 19.63 -18.89 -3.92
CA LEU A 610 20.30 -17.71 -4.47
C LEU A 610 21.80 -17.82 -4.33
N GLY A 611 22.28 -18.35 -3.21
CA GLY A 611 23.70 -18.56 -2.98
C GLY A 611 24.28 -19.56 -3.97
N PHE A 612 23.62 -20.71 -4.19
CA PHE A 612 24.01 -21.69 -5.21
C PHE A 612 24.09 -21.08 -6.61
N ALA A 613 23.10 -20.26 -6.99
CA ALA A 613 23.09 -19.56 -8.28
C ALA A 613 24.20 -18.48 -8.41
N THR A 614 24.69 -17.95 -7.29
CA THR A 614 25.70 -16.87 -7.26
C THR A 614 27.14 -17.40 -7.18
N ILE A 615 27.35 -18.62 -6.68
CA ILE A 615 28.68 -19.25 -6.55
C ILE A 615 29.50 -19.19 -7.85
N PRO A 616 28.99 -19.60 -9.02
CA PRO A 616 29.80 -19.66 -10.25
C PRO A 616 30.36 -18.32 -10.70
N LEU A 617 29.57 -17.26 -10.52
CA LEU A 617 29.96 -15.89 -10.86
C LEU A 617 31.09 -15.41 -9.95
N VAL A 618 30.88 -15.49 -8.64
CA VAL A 618 31.87 -15.02 -7.64
C VAL A 618 33.15 -15.85 -7.77
N PHE A 619 33.03 -17.16 -7.97
CA PHE A 619 34.16 -18.05 -8.17
C PHE A 619 34.99 -17.63 -9.39
N SER A 620 34.37 -17.46 -10.55
CA SER A 620 35.08 -17.17 -11.80
C SER A 620 35.87 -15.86 -11.72
N ILE A 621 35.26 -14.80 -11.20
CA ILE A 621 35.92 -13.48 -11.05
C ILE A 621 37.04 -13.55 -10.00
N THR A 622 36.80 -14.22 -8.87
CA THR A 622 37.82 -14.40 -7.81
C THR A 622 39.01 -15.20 -8.33
N GLU A 623 38.76 -16.27 -9.07
CA GLU A 623 39.78 -17.17 -9.60
C GLU A 623 40.63 -16.49 -10.68
N GLU A 624 40.03 -15.64 -11.51
CA GLU A 624 40.74 -14.77 -12.43
C GLU A 624 41.62 -13.74 -11.69
N ALA A 625 41.08 -13.06 -10.67
CA ALA A 625 41.84 -12.10 -9.86
C ALA A 625 43.07 -12.75 -9.20
N LEU A 626 42.92 -13.98 -8.71
CA LEU A 626 44.01 -14.75 -8.13
C LEU A 626 45.08 -15.13 -9.15
N ARG A 627 44.69 -15.49 -10.38
CA ARG A 627 45.65 -15.85 -11.45
C ARG A 627 46.37 -14.67 -12.06
N ASN A 628 45.79 -13.47 -11.95
CA ASN A 628 46.41 -12.24 -12.46
C ASN A 628 47.58 -11.74 -11.58
N VAL A 629 47.77 -12.31 -10.39
CA VAL A 629 48.94 -12.02 -9.56
C VAL A 629 50.23 -12.40 -10.32
N PRO A 630 51.20 -11.48 -10.50
CA PRO A 630 52.42 -11.75 -11.25
C PRO A 630 53.17 -12.99 -10.76
N ARG A 631 53.50 -13.90 -11.68
CA ARG A 631 54.26 -15.13 -11.36
C ARG A 631 55.66 -14.83 -10.80
N SER A 632 56.22 -13.67 -11.10
CA SER A 632 57.50 -13.22 -10.52
C SER A 632 57.43 -13.07 -9.01
N LEU A 633 56.33 -12.54 -8.46
CA LEU A 633 56.14 -12.36 -7.02
C LEU A 633 56.02 -13.71 -6.31
N THR A 634 55.27 -14.65 -6.89
CA THR A 634 55.15 -16.00 -6.32
C THR A 634 56.46 -16.78 -6.42
N ALA A 635 57.19 -16.66 -7.54
CA ALA A 635 58.53 -17.26 -7.69
C ALA A 635 59.54 -16.67 -6.70
N ALA A 636 59.54 -15.35 -6.48
CA ALA A 636 60.40 -14.70 -5.50
C ALA A 636 60.11 -15.17 -4.07
N ALA A 637 58.83 -15.29 -3.70
CA ALA A 637 58.44 -15.82 -2.39
C ALA A 637 58.96 -17.25 -2.17
N PHE A 638 58.84 -18.12 -3.19
CA PHE A 638 59.40 -19.48 -3.12
C PHE A 638 60.92 -19.49 -3.05
N ALA A 639 61.61 -18.59 -3.76
CA ALA A 639 63.07 -18.45 -3.69
C ALA A 639 63.55 -18.01 -2.29
N LEU A 640 62.75 -17.21 -1.58
CA LEU A 640 62.98 -16.83 -0.18
C LEU A 640 62.61 -17.94 0.83
N GLY A 641 62.26 -19.14 0.38
CA GLY A 641 61.91 -20.27 1.23
C GLY A 641 60.47 -20.26 1.76
N SER A 642 59.59 -19.40 1.23
CA SER A 642 58.19 -19.37 1.66
C SER A 642 57.45 -20.65 1.24
N SER A 643 56.65 -21.21 2.16
CA SER A 643 55.73 -22.30 1.84
C SER A 643 54.58 -21.82 0.96
N ARG A 644 53.89 -22.74 0.26
CA ARG A 644 52.71 -22.41 -0.57
C ARG A 644 51.63 -21.66 0.20
N TRP A 645 51.41 -22.00 1.46
CA TRP A 645 50.45 -21.30 2.33
C TRP A 645 50.92 -19.89 2.70
N GLN A 646 52.21 -19.72 3.02
CA GLN A 646 52.78 -18.39 3.29
C GLN A 646 52.71 -17.50 2.04
N THR A 647 53.09 -18.02 0.87
CA THR A 647 52.98 -17.30 -0.40
C THR A 647 51.52 -16.92 -0.70
N LEU A 648 50.57 -17.83 -0.46
CA LEU A 648 49.14 -17.56 -0.63
C LEU A 648 48.66 -16.44 0.31
N ARG A 649 48.95 -16.55 1.61
CA ARG A 649 48.44 -15.63 2.65
C ARG A 649 49.07 -14.24 2.58
N TYR A 650 50.36 -14.15 2.30
CA TYR A 650 51.13 -12.91 2.43
C TYR A 650 51.44 -12.22 1.09
N VAL A 651 51.36 -12.92 -0.04
CA VAL A 651 51.68 -12.35 -1.36
C VAL A 651 50.45 -12.35 -2.26
N VAL A 652 49.85 -13.51 -2.48
CA VAL A 652 48.75 -13.65 -3.45
C VAL A 652 47.46 -13.02 -2.95
N LEU A 653 47.01 -13.37 -1.75
CA LEU A 653 45.72 -12.91 -1.21
C LEU A 653 45.66 -11.38 -1.08
N PRO A 654 46.69 -10.68 -0.56
CA PRO A 654 46.68 -9.22 -0.49
C PRO A 654 46.64 -8.57 -1.88
N GLN A 655 47.43 -9.09 -2.84
CA GLN A 655 47.45 -8.60 -4.23
C GLN A 655 46.11 -8.82 -4.94
N ALA A 656 45.45 -9.97 -4.73
CA ALA A 656 44.20 -10.31 -5.38
C ALA A 656 42.96 -9.71 -4.69
N PHE A 657 43.07 -9.26 -3.43
CA PHE A 657 41.97 -8.77 -2.61
C PHE A 657 41.06 -7.73 -3.30
N PRO A 658 41.57 -6.75 -4.07
CA PRO A 658 40.72 -5.82 -4.82
C PRO A 658 39.76 -6.53 -5.79
N GLY A 659 40.23 -7.58 -6.45
CA GLY A 659 39.42 -8.39 -7.36
C GLY A 659 38.44 -9.29 -6.62
N ILE A 660 38.80 -9.82 -5.44
CA ILE A 660 37.88 -10.60 -4.58
C ILE A 660 36.74 -9.73 -4.07
N LEU A 661 37.03 -8.51 -3.62
CA LEU A 661 36.02 -7.55 -3.21
C LEU A 661 35.11 -7.14 -4.39
N ALA A 662 35.68 -6.90 -5.56
CA ALA A 662 34.89 -6.62 -6.76
C ALA A 662 33.98 -7.81 -7.13
N ALA A 663 34.48 -9.05 -7.03
CA ALA A 663 33.67 -10.26 -7.25
C ALA A 663 32.48 -10.34 -6.27
N ALA A 664 32.71 -10.02 -4.98
CA ALA A 664 31.66 -9.99 -3.97
C ALA A 664 30.59 -8.93 -4.28
N LEU A 665 31.00 -7.70 -4.62
CA LEU A 665 30.07 -6.62 -4.94
C LEU A 665 29.27 -6.89 -6.23
N ILE A 666 29.91 -7.44 -7.27
CA ILE A 666 29.24 -7.85 -8.51
C ILE A 666 28.25 -9.00 -8.24
N GLY A 667 28.65 -9.97 -7.40
CA GLY A 667 27.75 -11.03 -6.92
C GLY A 667 26.53 -10.47 -6.18
N PHE A 668 26.72 -9.48 -5.32
CA PHE A 668 25.64 -8.79 -4.61
C PHE A 668 24.68 -8.07 -5.56
N GLY A 669 25.23 -7.32 -6.53
CA GLY A 669 24.44 -6.64 -7.56
C GLY A 669 23.59 -7.61 -8.40
N ARG A 670 24.15 -8.76 -8.76
CA ARG A 670 23.38 -9.82 -9.45
C ARG A 670 22.29 -10.41 -8.56
N ALA A 671 22.58 -10.64 -7.28
CA ALA A 671 21.62 -11.21 -6.34
C ALA A 671 20.41 -10.28 -6.08
N ILE A 672 20.62 -8.96 -6.07
CA ILE A 672 19.54 -7.95 -5.99
C ILE A 672 18.59 -8.06 -7.20
N GLY A 673 19.15 -8.30 -8.39
CA GLY A 673 18.40 -8.42 -9.63
C GLY A 673 17.81 -9.81 -9.89
N GLU A 674 17.98 -10.78 -8.98
CA GLU A 674 17.38 -12.10 -9.15
C GLU A 674 15.86 -12.00 -9.00
N THR A 675 15.14 -12.66 -9.89
CA THR A 675 13.67 -12.57 -9.95
C THR A 675 13.03 -13.93 -9.72
N MET A 676 13.51 -14.98 -10.39
CA MET A 676 12.83 -16.28 -10.39
C MET A 676 12.97 -17.01 -9.06
N ILE A 677 14.14 -16.92 -8.42
CA ILE A 677 14.33 -17.53 -7.09
C ILE A 677 13.41 -16.87 -6.06
N PHE A 678 13.30 -15.53 -6.05
CA PHE A 678 12.42 -14.84 -5.12
C PHE A 678 10.95 -15.19 -5.38
N LEU A 679 10.50 -15.18 -6.63
CA LEU A 679 9.11 -15.51 -6.97
C LEU A 679 8.67 -16.89 -6.45
N ILE A 680 9.54 -17.89 -6.53
CA ILE A 680 9.18 -19.27 -6.21
C ILE A 680 9.45 -19.59 -4.73
N VAL A 681 10.60 -19.17 -4.20
CA VAL A 681 11.16 -19.68 -2.93
C VAL A 681 10.85 -18.78 -1.74
N SER A 682 10.64 -17.47 -1.93
CA SER A 682 10.67 -16.50 -0.82
C SER A 682 9.41 -16.43 0.05
N GLY A 683 8.33 -17.10 -0.38
CA GLY A 683 7.01 -16.98 0.26
C GLY A 683 6.23 -15.72 -0.14
N ASN A 684 6.89 -14.73 -0.74
CA ASN A 684 6.31 -13.47 -1.23
C ASN A 684 5.54 -12.66 -0.18
N THR A 685 5.96 -12.73 1.09
CA THR A 685 5.38 -11.97 2.20
C THR A 685 6.13 -10.64 2.41
N PRO A 686 5.51 -9.47 2.19
CA PRO A 686 6.17 -8.16 2.31
C PRO A 686 6.29 -7.71 3.77
N ILE A 687 7.10 -8.40 4.57
CA ILE A 687 7.27 -8.11 6.00
C ILE A 687 8.66 -7.54 6.32
N LEU A 688 8.74 -6.68 7.33
CA LEU A 688 9.99 -6.15 7.87
C LEU A 688 10.48 -6.99 9.05
N SER A 689 11.02 -8.17 8.75
CA SER A 689 11.61 -9.05 9.76
C SER A 689 12.99 -9.53 9.35
N ALA A 690 13.98 -9.32 10.22
CA ALA A 690 15.33 -9.84 10.04
C ALA A 690 15.42 -11.36 10.28
N SER A 691 14.39 -11.98 10.87
CA SER A 691 14.35 -13.42 11.13
C SER A 691 14.67 -14.23 9.87
N ILE A 692 15.54 -15.21 10.01
CA ILE A 692 15.88 -16.17 8.95
C ILE A 692 14.74 -17.16 8.68
N PHE A 693 13.81 -17.31 9.64
CA PHE A 693 12.70 -18.26 9.59
C PHE A 693 11.45 -17.72 8.89
N ASN A 694 11.43 -16.42 8.57
CA ASN A 694 10.28 -15.83 7.88
C ASN A 694 10.58 -15.65 6.38
N GLY A 695 9.52 -15.57 5.59
CA GLY A 695 9.56 -15.20 4.18
C GLY A 695 9.98 -13.74 3.94
N MET A 696 9.96 -13.34 2.68
CA MET A 696 10.16 -11.97 2.24
C MET A 696 9.51 -11.75 0.87
N ARG A 697 9.32 -10.50 0.46
CA ARG A 697 9.02 -10.15 -0.93
C ARG A 697 10.09 -9.19 -1.46
N ALA A 698 10.70 -9.51 -2.59
CA ALA A 698 11.67 -8.64 -3.25
C ALA A 698 10.98 -7.69 -4.25
N LEU A 699 11.64 -6.59 -4.59
CA LEU A 699 11.18 -5.63 -5.59
C LEU A 699 10.97 -6.31 -6.95
N THR A 700 11.91 -7.17 -7.37
CA THR A 700 11.84 -7.96 -8.62
C THR A 700 10.60 -8.83 -8.68
N ALA A 701 10.34 -9.59 -7.60
CA ALA A 701 9.17 -10.45 -7.49
C ALA A 701 7.87 -9.64 -7.47
N ASN A 702 7.84 -8.53 -6.73
CA ASN A 702 6.68 -7.66 -6.65
C ASN A 702 6.29 -7.07 -8.02
N ILE A 703 7.27 -6.61 -8.79
CA ILE A 703 7.06 -6.10 -10.16
C ILE A 703 6.40 -7.18 -11.03
N VAL A 704 6.92 -8.41 -11.01
CA VAL A 704 6.37 -9.50 -11.86
C VAL A 704 4.98 -9.94 -11.41
N ILE A 705 4.71 -9.97 -10.11
CA ILE A 705 3.41 -10.40 -9.57
C ILE A 705 2.32 -9.36 -9.87
N GLU A 706 2.61 -8.08 -9.67
CA GLU A 706 1.57 -7.04 -9.62
C GLU A 706 1.38 -6.30 -10.95
N ILE A 707 2.36 -6.29 -11.86
CA ILE A 707 2.22 -5.61 -13.18
C ILE A 707 1.02 -6.14 -13.97
N PRO A 708 0.79 -7.46 -14.08
CA PRO A 708 -0.34 -7.98 -14.85
C PRO A 708 -1.71 -7.57 -14.28
N GLU A 709 -1.79 -7.33 -12.97
CA GLU A 709 -3.01 -6.97 -12.25
C GLU A 709 -3.22 -5.45 -12.16
N ALA A 710 -2.20 -4.64 -12.49
CA ALA A 710 -2.24 -3.19 -12.36
C ALA A 710 -2.86 -2.51 -13.60
N PRO A 711 -4.00 -1.79 -13.46
CA PRO A 711 -4.56 -1.03 -14.57
C PRO A 711 -3.58 0.02 -15.09
N VAL A 712 -3.47 0.16 -16.41
CA VAL A 712 -2.54 1.12 -17.03
C VAL A 712 -2.83 2.53 -16.54
N GLY A 713 -1.79 3.22 -16.08
CA GLY A 713 -1.89 4.59 -15.57
C GLY A 713 -2.38 4.71 -14.13
N SER A 714 -2.77 3.62 -13.46
CA SER A 714 -3.14 3.62 -12.04
C SER A 714 -1.95 3.92 -11.12
N SER A 715 -2.23 4.28 -9.87
CA SER A 715 -1.20 4.50 -8.84
C SER A 715 -0.32 3.27 -8.64
N LEU A 716 -0.91 2.06 -8.60
CA LEU A 716 -0.16 0.81 -8.50
C LEU A 716 0.78 0.64 -9.68
N TYR A 717 0.28 0.81 -10.90
CA TYR A 717 1.07 0.71 -12.12
C TYR A 717 2.31 1.62 -12.04
N ARG A 718 2.12 2.90 -11.72
CA ARG A 718 3.24 3.85 -11.65
C ARG A 718 4.22 3.56 -10.51
N VAL A 719 3.74 3.09 -9.36
CA VAL A 719 4.63 2.68 -8.24
C VAL A 719 5.46 1.44 -8.59
N LEU A 720 4.96 0.54 -9.44
CA LEU A 720 5.76 -0.59 -9.95
C LEU A 720 6.87 -0.12 -10.91
N PHE A 721 6.60 0.89 -11.75
CA PHE A 721 7.64 1.55 -12.55
C PHE A 721 8.66 2.30 -11.69
N LEU A 722 8.23 2.90 -10.58
CA LEU A 722 9.12 3.49 -9.59
C LEU A 722 10.00 2.43 -8.92
N SER A 723 9.42 1.28 -8.60
CA SER A 723 10.15 0.12 -8.06
C SER A 723 11.21 -0.39 -9.05
N ALA A 724 10.88 -0.44 -10.34
CA ALA A 724 11.82 -0.82 -11.40
C ALA A 724 12.95 0.22 -11.56
N SER A 725 12.62 1.51 -11.53
CA SER A 725 13.60 2.61 -11.55
C SER A 725 14.55 2.53 -10.37
N LEU A 726 14.02 2.28 -9.17
CA LEU A 726 14.79 2.10 -7.94
C LEU A 726 15.74 0.90 -8.03
N LEU A 727 15.25 -0.25 -8.50
CA LEU A 727 16.05 -1.46 -8.69
C LEU A 727 17.21 -1.21 -9.66
N LEU A 728 16.93 -0.54 -10.78
CA LEU A 728 17.95 -0.18 -11.77
C LEU A 728 19.00 0.77 -11.15
N ALA A 729 18.56 1.78 -10.41
CA ALA A 729 19.44 2.73 -9.72
C ALA A 729 20.34 2.04 -8.69
N ILE A 730 19.80 1.12 -7.88
CA ILE A 730 20.56 0.33 -6.91
C ILE A 730 21.59 -0.55 -7.62
N THR A 731 21.18 -1.25 -8.67
CA THR A 731 22.07 -2.13 -9.45
C THR A 731 23.22 -1.34 -10.08
N PHE A 732 22.90 -0.17 -10.66
CA PHE A 732 23.90 0.74 -11.20
C PHE A 732 24.87 1.25 -10.12
N LEU A 733 24.36 1.64 -8.95
CA LEU A 733 25.17 2.10 -7.83
C LEU A 733 26.14 1.02 -7.34
N VAL A 734 25.65 -0.21 -7.13
CA VAL A 734 26.47 -1.33 -6.66
C VAL A 734 27.55 -1.69 -7.68
N ASN A 735 27.21 -1.76 -8.97
CA ASN A 735 28.18 -2.05 -10.03
C ASN A 735 29.23 -0.95 -10.18
N THR A 736 28.81 0.32 -10.08
CA THR A 736 29.72 1.47 -10.11
C THR A 736 30.66 1.45 -8.91
N LEU A 737 30.13 1.16 -7.72
CA LEU A 737 30.93 1.04 -6.50
C LEU A 737 31.97 -0.09 -6.62
N ALA A 738 31.58 -1.24 -7.18
CA ALA A 738 32.49 -2.36 -7.42
C ALA A 738 33.69 -1.95 -8.29
N GLU A 739 33.42 -1.24 -9.39
CA GLU A 739 34.45 -0.79 -10.32
C GLU A 739 35.36 0.29 -9.70
N VAL A 740 34.78 1.25 -8.98
CA VAL A 740 35.53 2.31 -8.30
C VAL A 740 36.45 1.73 -7.21
N VAL A 741 35.95 0.79 -6.41
CA VAL A 741 36.74 0.09 -5.38
C VAL A 741 37.89 -0.68 -6.01
N ARG A 742 37.62 -1.43 -7.09
CA ARG A 742 38.63 -2.15 -7.85
C ARG A 742 39.73 -1.19 -8.31
N ALA A 743 39.38 -0.12 -9.03
CA ALA A 743 40.34 0.83 -9.59
C ALA A 743 41.18 1.55 -8.53
N ARG A 744 40.57 1.97 -7.41
CA ARG A 744 41.29 2.67 -6.32
C ARG A 744 42.28 1.75 -5.62
N LEU A 745 41.89 0.51 -5.34
CA LEU A 745 42.75 -0.43 -4.65
C LEU A 745 43.89 -0.92 -5.54
N TYR A 746 43.67 -1.15 -6.84
CA TYR A 746 44.75 -1.48 -7.79
C TYR A 746 45.88 -0.44 -7.77
N LYS A 747 45.53 0.86 -7.83
CA LYS A 747 46.52 1.95 -7.74
C LYS A 747 47.33 1.96 -6.44
N ARG A 748 46.77 1.43 -5.34
CA ARG A 748 47.45 1.38 -4.03
C ARG A 748 48.46 0.24 -3.92
N TYR A 749 48.28 -0.83 -4.70
CA TYR A 749 49.14 -2.02 -4.69
C TYR A 749 50.14 -2.06 -5.87
N GLU A 750 50.06 -1.11 -6.82
CA GLU A 750 51.09 -0.86 -7.83
C GLU A 750 52.29 -0.05 -7.29
N LEU A 751 52.18 0.51 -6.07
CA LEU A 751 53.26 1.12 -5.30
C LEU A 751 53.81 0.12 -4.29
#